data_AF-A0A8T5TRR4-F1
#
_entry.id   AF-A0A8T5TRR4-F1
#
_cell.length_a   1.000
_cell.length_b   1.000
_cell.length_c   1.000
_cell.angle_alpha   90.00
_cell.angle_beta   90.00
_cell.angle_gamma   90.00
#
_symmetry.space_group_name_H-M   'P 1'
#
loop_
_entity.id
_entity.type
_entity.pdbx_description
1 polymer ?
#
loop_
_entity_poly.entity_id
_entity_poly.type
_entity_poly.pdbx_seq_one_letter_code
_entity_poly.pdbx_strand_id
1 'polypeptide(L)'
;WPNLGGDEGKWPWMVRICNDNYQFYKNYGMEEDNWASNSVFIEEEYFNATSGRPTPKWFESQLVRMMFYGNPTNPPPDPSSPQTFLEYYQAAINGFGGRVDTNGDTYATHIPTNGRYDFKVFDLEHVSSNGMVKLFKLDYTALESSFLIEDPEVFDTGYATFRLKNTGSRNLTVIDVKINGESYDFNMGKGFETNTLDATDDDLVWVDIKSGGKSFEVNDVINIEVEAQSIAVDSSPYIFTNDTSNLFVKEAKEGDIRINKINSKVVQIDESSSEIILEIENTGQTTVILKDFYIDNETNTLNDTTYVSGSPILVPGQIAHVSIANSIYPFYDIDTEKIGIEQIVGVVTPNGIRDEILFTSNYDPFQISILEENRIASPEALITTQANFRKHVPINLEKTYAYTYDNGTTHVNLMLKNTGDIILGLDQIFLTSSTDWTEIGFIPFTLEAGAERSLTITAPDHLGIEVNDEIGIIVTASFDGTTKASDIGFVHTIVDKPDIEIIDVVEGQTASYIAANETGKILIKNTGDEVITLDKLYLNSSTSLSFISDVIFEYGDINLDIQECALVSFNITGFKLNSSNIVNVNITTNTSAQYNMDFSVFVDSTLYDINIDDTGTTASNLGNVVIKIDNEGLFNLTVDSVYINNTLISLSSLGTVYEIGAGNSILFTISMTNLEIILGPVDVDDILNILVRTKEGAEDMHDEIVAS
;
A
#
# COMPACT_ATOMS: atom_id res chain seq x y z
N TRP A 1 35.94 20.84 -73.14
CA TRP A 1 35.28 19.63 -72.59
C TRP A 1 34.38 19.04 -73.67
N PRO A 2 34.86 18.08 -74.48
CA PRO A 2 34.00 17.42 -75.48
C PRO A 2 33.29 16.21 -74.85
N ASN A 3 31.99 16.11 -75.11
CA ASN A 3 31.16 14.90 -75.02
C ASN A 3 30.97 14.21 -73.65
N LEU A 4 30.46 14.94 -72.67
CA LEU A 4 29.47 14.41 -71.73
C LEU A 4 28.20 15.26 -71.88
N GLY A 5 27.44 14.99 -72.95
CA GLY A 5 26.07 15.46 -73.08
C GLY A 5 25.13 14.51 -72.34
N GLY A 6 25.42 14.24 -71.08
CA GLY A 6 24.54 13.47 -70.19
C GLY A 6 23.44 14.36 -69.63
N ASP A 7 22.55 13.76 -68.83
CA ASP A 7 21.41 14.44 -68.20
C ASP A 7 21.84 15.46 -67.11
N GLU A 8 23.13 15.82 -67.02
CA GLU A 8 23.69 16.78 -66.08
C GLU A 8 23.19 18.21 -66.37
N GLY A 9 21.98 18.50 -65.89
CA GLY A 9 21.29 19.77 -66.11
C GLY A 9 19.78 19.62 -66.32
N LYS A 10 19.32 18.40 -66.62
CA LYS A 10 17.90 18.02 -66.76
C LYS A 10 17.26 17.58 -65.44
N TRP A 11 17.99 17.64 -64.33
CA TRP A 11 17.49 17.32 -63.00
C TRP A 11 16.24 18.13 -62.57
N PRO A 12 15.98 19.39 -62.99
CA PRO A 12 14.71 20.04 -62.66
C PRO A 12 13.53 19.29 -63.30
N TRP A 13 13.77 18.62 -64.43
CA TRP A 13 12.82 17.73 -65.10
C TRP A 13 12.68 16.39 -64.39
N MET A 14 13.75 15.86 -63.78
CA MET A 14 13.67 14.64 -62.95
C MET A 14 12.84 14.84 -61.68
N VAL A 15 12.86 16.03 -61.08
CA VAL A 15 11.95 16.41 -59.98
C VAL A 15 10.48 16.45 -60.43
N ARG A 16 10.22 16.67 -61.72
CA ARG A 16 8.88 16.62 -62.32
C ARG A 16 8.42 15.19 -62.67
N ILE A 17 9.28 14.17 -62.61
CA ILE A 17 8.90 12.79 -62.94
C ILE A 17 8.00 12.18 -61.85
N CYS A 18 8.18 12.58 -60.59
CA CYS A 18 7.29 12.21 -59.50
C CYS A 18 5.92 12.91 -59.56
N ASN A 19 5.64 13.66 -60.62
CA ASN A 19 4.40 14.41 -60.76
C ASN A 19 3.20 13.47 -60.89
N ASP A 20 2.22 13.72 -60.02
CA ASP A 20 0.89 13.21 -60.21
C ASP A 20 0.28 13.90 -61.44
N ASN A 21 0.22 13.15 -62.54
CA ASN A 21 -0.48 13.56 -63.76
C ASN A 21 -2.01 13.50 -63.55
N TYR A 22 -2.49 13.57 -62.31
CA TYR A 22 -3.89 13.54 -61.92
C TYR A 22 -4.77 14.41 -62.80
N GLN A 23 -4.45 15.69 -63.00
CA GLN A 23 -5.27 16.57 -63.85
C GLN A 23 -5.27 16.12 -65.33
N PHE A 24 -4.13 15.61 -65.82
CA PHE A 24 -4.05 15.03 -67.16
C PHE A 24 -4.95 13.78 -67.25
N TYR A 25 -4.83 12.81 -66.35
CA TYR A 25 -5.64 11.59 -66.40
C TYR A 25 -7.14 11.82 -66.10
N LYS A 26 -7.45 12.78 -65.21
CA LYS A 26 -8.81 13.27 -64.99
C LYS A 26 -9.43 13.84 -66.25
N ASN A 27 -8.67 14.63 -67.02
CA ASN A 27 -9.11 15.14 -68.33
C ASN A 27 -9.31 14.04 -69.38
N TYR A 28 -8.69 12.88 -69.22
CA TYR A 28 -8.92 11.67 -70.03
C TYR A 28 -9.98 10.71 -69.43
N GLY A 29 -10.60 11.06 -68.31
CA GLY A 29 -11.62 10.24 -67.64
C GLY A 29 -11.08 8.95 -67.02
N MET A 30 -9.80 8.92 -66.65
CA MET A 30 -9.09 7.75 -66.12
C MET A 30 -8.83 7.85 -64.61
N GLU A 31 -9.67 8.57 -63.86
CA GLU A 31 -9.51 8.77 -62.41
C GLU A 31 -9.74 7.47 -61.62
N GLU A 32 -8.87 7.20 -60.64
CA GLU A 32 -8.97 6.08 -59.69
C GLU A 32 -9.15 6.62 -58.26
N ASP A 33 -9.85 5.87 -57.39
CA ASP A 33 -10.38 6.32 -56.08
C ASP A 33 -9.34 6.83 -55.05
N ASN A 34 -8.04 6.79 -55.34
CA ASN A 34 -6.95 7.19 -54.43
C ASN A 34 -5.97 8.23 -55.01
N TRP A 35 -6.26 8.87 -56.15
CA TRP A 35 -5.32 9.84 -56.74
C TRP A 35 -5.42 11.26 -56.17
N ALA A 36 -6.61 11.73 -55.79
CA ALA A 36 -6.81 13.16 -55.50
C ALA A 36 -6.66 13.56 -54.03
N SER A 37 -7.13 12.72 -53.10
CA SER A 37 -7.37 13.15 -51.70
C SER A 37 -6.08 13.32 -50.88
N ASN A 38 -4.98 12.68 -51.30
CA ASN A 38 -3.68 12.73 -50.63
C ASN A 38 -2.50 13.01 -51.59
N SER A 39 -2.73 13.64 -52.76
CA SER A 39 -1.65 13.92 -53.71
C SER A 39 -0.62 14.86 -53.07
N VAL A 40 0.59 14.35 -52.79
CA VAL A 40 1.68 15.06 -52.10
C VAL A 40 2.31 16.15 -53.00
N PHE A 41 1.96 16.20 -54.29
CA PHE A 41 2.59 17.08 -55.27
C PHE A 41 1.59 17.54 -56.36
N ILE A 42 1.26 18.84 -56.37
CA ILE A 42 0.41 19.48 -57.39
C ILE A 42 1.31 20.29 -58.34
N GLU A 43 1.68 19.78 -59.52
CA GLU A 43 2.71 20.40 -60.38
C GLU A 43 2.46 21.88 -60.72
N GLU A 44 1.21 22.29 -60.92
CA GLU A 44 0.87 23.69 -61.25
C GLU A 44 1.29 24.68 -60.16
N GLU A 45 1.39 24.25 -58.90
CA GLU A 45 1.87 25.09 -57.81
C GLU A 45 3.39 25.25 -57.81
N TYR A 46 4.12 24.30 -58.42
CA TYR A 46 5.59 24.23 -58.43
C TYR A 46 6.19 24.67 -59.77
N PHE A 47 5.44 24.55 -60.88
CA PHE A 47 5.88 24.92 -62.22
C PHE A 47 4.78 25.64 -62.99
N ASN A 48 5.15 26.75 -63.63
CA ASN A 48 4.24 27.45 -64.52
C ASN A 48 4.23 26.78 -65.90
N ALA A 49 3.08 26.23 -66.28
CA ALA A 49 2.91 25.50 -67.54
C ALA A 49 3.13 26.37 -68.80
N THR A 50 2.95 27.70 -68.71
CA THR A 50 3.10 28.62 -69.84
C THR A 50 4.55 29.06 -70.05
N SER A 51 5.26 29.39 -68.98
CA SER A 51 6.66 29.82 -69.04
C SER A 51 7.65 28.64 -69.06
N GLY A 52 7.20 27.46 -68.61
CA GLY A 52 8.06 26.28 -68.43
C GLY A 52 9.06 26.42 -67.28
N ARG A 53 8.90 27.43 -66.42
CA ARG A 53 9.82 27.76 -65.32
C ARG A 53 9.23 27.37 -63.96
N PRO A 54 10.07 27.10 -62.94
CA PRO A 54 9.57 26.86 -61.59
C PRO A 54 8.91 28.11 -61.03
N THR A 55 7.98 27.90 -60.10
CA THR A 55 7.47 28.93 -59.20
C THR A 55 8.38 29.02 -57.95
N PRO A 56 8.25 30.06 -57.11
CA PRO A 56 8.97 30.12 -55.84
C PRO A 56 8.73 28.89 -54.93
N LYS A 57 7.51 28.33 -54.91
CA LYS A 57 7.16 27.14 -54.10
C LYS A 57 8.01 25.91 -54.43
N TRP A 58 8.55 25.82 -55.64
CA TRP A 58 9.45 24.74 -56.01
C TRP A 58 10.73 24.70 -55.18
N PHE A 59 11.28 25.87 -54.85
CA PHE A 59 12.48 25.98 -54.01
C PHE A 59 12.20 25.62 -52.55
N GLU A 60 10.92 25.58 -52.14
CA GLU A 60 10.53 25.13 -50.80
C GLU A 60 10.49 23.60 -50.67
N SER A 61 10.50 22.86 -51.78
CA SER A 61 10.47 21.39 -51.74
C SER A 61 11.74 20.80 -51.13
N GLN A 62 11.58 19.77 -50.31
CA GLN A 62 12.68 19.12 -49.59
C GLN A 62 13.78 18.62 -50.54
N LEU A 63 13.39 17.99 -51.66
CA LEU A 63 14.32 17.51 -52.68
C LEU A 63 15.16 18.66 -53.28
N VAL A 64 14.54 19.81 -53.56
CA VAL A 64 15.24 20.98 -54.12
C VAL A 64 16.20 21.61 -53.11
N ARG A 65 15.78 21.70 -51.84
CA ARG A 65 16.66 22.16 -50.76
C ARG A 65 17.88 21.23 -50.62
N MET A 66 17.68 19.90 -50.62
CA MET A 66 18.78 18.93 -50.56
C MET A 66 19.72 19.05 -51.77
N MET A 67 19.17 19.22 -52.97
CA MET A 67 19.97 19.44 -54.19
C MET A 67 20.84 20.70 -54.12
N PHE A 68 20.36 21.77 -53.46
CA PHE A 68 21.12 23.02 -53.34
C PHE A 68 21.99 23.10 -52.08
N TYR A 69 21.96 22.09 -51.21
CA TYR A 69 22.68 22.12 -49.93
C TYR A 69 24.19 22.32 -50.10
N GLY A 70 24.81 23.26 -49.39
CA GLY A 70 26.27 23.48 -49.46
C GLY A 70 26.77 24.13 -50.75
N ASN A 71 25.88 24.57 -51.66
CA ASN A 71 26.28 25.26 -52.89
C ASN A 71 26.51 26.76 -52.60
N PRO A 72 27.69 27.32 -52.92
CA PRO A 72 27.94 28.75 -52.82
C PRO A 72 26.99 29.53 -53.73
N THR A 73 26.31 30.51 -53.15
CA THR A 73 25.44 31.44 -53.89
C THR A 73 26.12 32.79 -54.12
N ASN A 74 27.21 33.10 -53.40
CA ASN A 74 27.90 34.38 -53.43
C ASN A 74 29.39 34.24 -53.00
N PRO A 75 30.36 34.91 -53.65
CA PRO A 75 30.25 35.62 -54.94
C PRO A 75 30.14 34.65 -56.13
N PRO A 76 29.37 35.01 -57.18
CA PRO A 76 29.29 34.20 -58.39
C PRO A 76 30.68 34.14 -59.07
N PRO A 77 31.08 32.97 -59.59
CA PRO A 77 32.32 32.85 -60.37
C PRO A 77 32.19 33.60 -61.69
N ASP A 78 33.33 33.91 -62.33
CA ASP A 78 33.36 34.58 -63.64
C ASP A 78 32.62 33.73 -64.68
N PRO A 79 31.46 34.18 -65.19
CA PRO A 79 30.64 33.39 -66.11
C PRO A 79 31.33 33.14 -67.45
N SER A 80 32.40 33.88 -67.78
CA SER A 80 33.14 33.74 -69.04
C SER A 80 34.23 32.66 -69.02
N SER A 81 34.60 32.13 -67.85
CA SER A 81 35.67 31.14 -67.73
C SER A 81 35.57 30.21 -66.49
N PRO A 82 34.48 29.44 -66.32
CA PRO A 82 34.40 28.45 -65.25
C PRO A 82 35.46 27.34 -65.45
N GLN A 83 36.28 27.10 -64.42
CA GLN A 83 37.36 26.10 -64.39
C GLN A 83 36.88 24.75 -63.84
N THR A 84 35.84 24.75 -63.01
CA THR A 84 35.24 23.53 -62.44
C THR A 84 33.76 23.41 -62.80
N PHE A 85 33.21 22.19 -62.73
CA PHE A 85 31.78 21.98 -62.93
C PHE A 85 30.93 22.69 -61.86
N LEU A 86 31.45 22.77 -60.63
CA LEU A 86 30.84 23.51 -59.54
C LEU A 86 30.75 25.01 -59.87
N GLU A 87 31.81 25.61 -60.42
CA GLU A 87 31.80 27.01 -60.85
C GLU A 87 30.83 27.25 -62.01
N TYR A 88 30.78 26.33 -63.00
CA TYR A 88 29.79 26.40 -64.07
C TYR A 88 28.36 26.37 -63.52
N TYR A 89 28.09 25.51 -62.55
CA TYR A 89 26.79 25.39 -61.90
C TYR A 89 26.42 26.61 -61.06
N GLN A 90 27.38 27.17 -60.31
CA GLN A 90 27.22 28.42 -59.55
C GLN A 90 26.92 29.61 -60.46
N ALA A 91 27.62 29.73 -61.60
CA ALA A 91 27.29 30.73 -62.61
C ALA A 91 25.86 30.53 -63.12
N ALA A 92 25.45 29.27 -63.34
CA ALA A 92 24.13 28.97 -63.87
C ALA A 92 22.99 29.36 -62.94
N ILE A 93 23.07 29.03 -61.65
CA ILE A 93 22.03 29.41 -60.66
C ILE A 93 22.00 30.92 -60.41
N ASN A 94 23.08 31.64 -60.71
CA ASN A 94 23.16 33.11 -60.68
C ASN A 94 22.72 33.77 -62.00
N GLY A 95 22.11 33.01 -62.91
CA GLY A 95 21.47 33.54 -64.13
C GLY A 95 22.22 33.26 -65.43
N PHE A 96 23.45 32.74 -65.39
CA PHE A 96 24.16 32.33 -66.61
C PHE A 96 23.42 31.17 -67.30
N GLY A 97 23.11 31.29 -68.60
CA GLY A 97 22.35 30.26 -69.32
C GLY A 97 20.84 30.20 -68.96
N GLY A 98 20.29 31.21 -68.26
CA GLY A 98 18.84 31.44 -68.18
C GLY A 98 18.07 30.70 -67.08
N ARG A 99 18.73 30.24 -66.00
CA ARG A 99 18.05 29.65 -64.84
C ARG A 99 17.45 30.73 -63.94
N VAL A 100 16.22 31.11 -64.28
CA VAL A 100 15.38 32.04 -63.53
C VAL A 100 14.01 31.42 -63.28
N ASP A 101 13.33 31.83 -62.23
CA ASP A 101 11.97 31.41 -61.95
C ASP A 101 10.95 32.09 -62.90
N THR A 102 9.66 31.83 -62.66
CA THR A 102 8.56 32.44 -63.43
C THR A 102 8.51 33.97 -63.33
N ASN A 103 9.01 34.55 -62.24
CA ASN A 103 9.08 36.00 -62.02
C ASN A 103 10.33 36.63 -62.65
N GLY A 104 11.30 35.81 -63.07
CA GLY A 104 12.57 36.27 -63.62
C GLY A 104 13.68 36.40 -62.57
N ASP A 105 13.43 35.99 -61.33
CA ASP A 105 14.43 35.98 -60.26
C ASP A 105 15.40 34.81 -60.48
N THR A 106 16.69 35.02 -60.21
CA THR A 106 17.70 33.96 -60.37
C THR A 106 17.48 32.89 -59.31
N TYR A 107 17.82 31.63 -59.61
CA TYR A 107 17.66 30.56 -58.63
C TYR A 107 18.42 30.84 -57.31
N ALA A 108 19.56 31.54 -57.41
CA ALA A 108 20.36 31.94 -56.27
C ALA A 108 19.62 32.80 -55.24
N THR A 109 18.59 33.57 -55.63
CA THR A 109 17.81 34.40 -54.69
C THR A 109 16.92 33.56 -53.76
N HIS A 110 16.59 32.34 -54.15
CA HIS A 110 15.77 31.40 -53.37
C HIS A 110 16.59 30.43 -52.52
N ILE A 111 17.92 30.49 -52.62
CA ILE A 111 18.85 29.59 -51.92
C ILE A 111 19.55 30.39 -50.81
N PRO A 112 19.55 29.92 -49.55
CA PRO A 112 20.26 30.59 -48.47
C PRO A 112 21.75 30.68 -48.76
N THR A 113 22.45 31.59 -48.08
CA THR A 113 23.90 31.76 -48.25
C THR A 113 24.64 30.43 -48.09
N ASN A 114 25.41 30.05 -49.11
CA ASN A 114 26.12 28.77 -49.19
C ASN A 114 25.22 27.52 -49.16
N GLY A 115 23.93 27.66 -49.48
CA GLY A 115 22.98 26.55 -49.48
C GLY A 115 22.84 25.89 -48.11
N ARG A 116 23.05 26.61 -47.01
CA ARG A 116 22.90 26.08 -45.66
C ARG A 116 21.42 26.04 -45.28
N TYR A 117 20.74 24.98 -45.69
CA TYR A 117 19.39 24.68 -45.22
C TYR A 117 19.45 24.02 -43.85
N ASP A 118 18.45 24.32 -43.01
CA ASP A 118 18.23 23.62 -41.75
C ASP A 118 17.30 22.43 -42.01
N PHE A 119 17.87 21.23 -42.04
CA PHE A 119 17.13 19.99 -42.22
C PHE A 119 16.89 19.33 -40.87
N LYS A 120 15.63 18.99 -40.57
CA LYS A 120 15.29 18.29 -39.34
C LYS A 120 15.59 16.78 -39.38
N VAL A 121 15.51 16.16 -40.56
CA VAL A 121 15.51 14.69 -40.73
C VAL A 121 16.63 14.20 -41.66
N PHE A 122 17.32 15.12 -42.34
CA PHE A 122 18.34 14.77 -43.34
C PHE A 122 19.69 15.32 -42.94
N ASP A 123 20.61 14.44 -42.60
CA ASP A 123 22.00 14.80 -42.28
C ASP A 123 22.89 14.59 -43.48
N LEU A 124 23.77 15.56 -43.75
CA LEU A 124 24.73 15.44 -44.84
C LEU A 124 25.84 14.45 -44.46
N GLU A 125 25.91 13.32 -45.17
CA GLU A 125 26.97 12.32 -45.00
C GLU A 125 28.17 12.61 -45.92
N HIS A 126 27.89 12.99 -47.18
CA HIS A 126 28.94 13.19 -48.17
C HIS A 126 28.54 14.20 -49.24
N VAL A 127 29.50 15.04 -49.63
CA VAL A 127 29.45 15.85 -50.85
C VAL A 127 30.66 15.49 -51.70
N SER A 128 30.44 15.10 -52.95
CA SER A 128 31.54 14.79 -53.87
C SER A 128 32.37 16.04 -54.16
N SER A 129 33.62 15.84 -54.62
CA SER A 129 34.57 16.95 -54.86
C SER A 129 34.08 18.01 -55.86
N ASN A 130 33.12 17.68 -56.72
CA ASN A 130 32.50 18.60 -57.67
C ASN A 130 31.12 19.13 -57.21
N GLY A 131 30.66 18.78 -56.00
CA GLY A 131 29.37 19.24 -55.44
C GLY A 131 28.12 18.59 -56.05
N MET A 132 28.30 17.62 -56.96
CA MET A 132 27.22 17.06 -57.80
C MET A 132 26.54 15.82 -57.23
N VAL A 133 27.21 15.11 -56.32
CA VAL A 133 26.64 13.97 -55.60
C VAL A 133 26.59 14.35 -54.14
N LYS A 134 25.39 14.27 -53.55
CA LYS A 134 25.13 14.56 -52.15
C LYS A 134 24.43 13.35 -51.56
N LEU A 135 25.07 12.73 -50.58
CA LEU A 135 24.48 11.65 -49.82
C LEU A 135 23.99 12.23 -48.50
N PHE A 136 22.72 11.99 -48.22
CA PHE A 136 22.12 12.32 -46.95
C PHE A 136 21.75 11.05 -46.22
N LYS A 137 22.03 11.01 -44.93
CA LYS A 137 21.46 10.04 -44.02
C LYS A 137 20.07 10.53 -43.63
N LEU A 138 19.09 9.63 -43.65
CA LEU A 138 17.73 9.92 -43.22
C LEU A 138 17.56 9.43 -41.79
N ASP A 139 17.09 10.31 -40.91
CA ASP A 139 16.75 9.97 -39.54
C ASP A 139 15.31 9.45 -39.45
N TYR A 140 15.15 8.16 -39.22
CA TYR A 140 13.84 7.55 -39.08
C TYR A 140 13.27 7.62 -37.66
N THR A 141 13.99 8.21 -36.70
CA THR A 141 13.59 8.24 -35.27
C THR A 141 12.16 8.75 -35.09
N ALA A 142 11.77 9.85 -35.73
CA ALA A 142 10.40 10.38 -35.62
C ALA A 142 9.30 9.46 -36.17
N LEU A 143 9.63 8.54 -37.09
CA LEU A 143 8.68 7.57 -37.66
C LEU A 143 8.72 6.21 -36.95
N GLU A 144 9.85 5.89 -36.33
CA GLU A 144 10.10 4.64 -35.63
C GLU A 144 9.76 4.72 -34.13
N SER A 145 9.40 5.90 -33.63
CA SER A 145 9.04 6.18 -32.23
C SER A 145 7.56 6.52 -32.11
N SER A 146 6.83 5.72 -31.34
CA SER A 146 5.43 6.00 -30.98
C SER A 146 5.04 5.20 -29.75
N PHE A 147 4.12 5.73 -28.95
CA PHE A 147 3.59 5.02 -27.79
C PHE A 147 2.11 5.39 -27.55
N LEU A 148 1.42 4.59 -26.74
CA LEU A 148 0.02 4.78 -26.34
C LEU A 148 -0.13 4.65 -24.82
N ILE A 149 -1.11 5.36 -24.27
CA ILE A 149 -1.56 5.19 -22.88
C ILE A 149 -2.77 4.25 -22.90
N GLU A 150 -2.69 3.13 -22.19
CA GLU A 150 -3.74 2.13 -22.03
C GLU A 150 -4.19 2.07 -20.56
N ASP A 151 -5.48 1.78 -20.35
CA ASP A 151 -6.12 1.56 -19.04
C ASP A 151 -5.81 2.61 -17.95
N PRO A 152 -6.00 3.92 -18.20
CA PRO A 152 -5.72 4.93 -17.18
C PRO A 152 -6.75 4.95 -16.05
N GLU A 153 -6.25 4.96 -14.82
CA GLU A 153 -7.02 5.12 -13.59
C GLU A 153 -6.39 6.19 -12.70
N VAL A 154 -7.24 7.04 -12.12
CA VAL A 154 -6.84 8.04 -11.12
C VAL A 154 -7.74 7.88 -9.91
N PHE A 155 -7.15 7.85 -8.73
CA PHE A 155 -7.84 7.56 -7.49
C PHE A 155 -7.88 8.78 -6.56
N ASP A 156 -8.98 8.89 -5.82
CA ASP A 156 -9.22 9.92 -4.79
C ASP A 156 -8.22 9.88 -3.62
N THR A 157 -7.56 8.75 -3.42
CA THR A 157 -6.45 8.59 -2.46
C THR A 157 -5.14 9.27 -2.87
N GLY A 158 -5.06 9.82 -4.08
CA GLY A 158 -3.94 10.65 -4.54
C GLY A 158 -2.83 9.88 -5.24
N TYR A 159 -3.19 8.89 -6.06
CA TYR A 159 -2.27 8.29 -7.04
C TYR A 159 -2.98 7.97 -8.35
N ALA A 160 -2.21 7.76 -9.41
CA ALA A 160 -2.71 7.29 -10.70
C ALA A 160 -1.92 6.09 -11.21
N THR A 161 -2.56 5.24 -11.99
CA THR A 161 -1.94 4.10 -12.67
C THR A 161 -2.38 4.03 -14.13
N PHE A 162 -1.48 3.62 -15.01
CA PHE A 162 -1.78 3.35 -16.42
C PHE A 162 -0.68 2.49 -17.03
N ARG A 163 -0.95 1.92 -18.20
CA ARG A 163 0.04 1.18 -18.98
C ARG A 163 0.54 2.04 -20.15
N LEU A 164 1.84 2.13 -20.32
CA LEU A 164 2.46 2.68 -21.53
C LEU A 164 2.83 1.55 -22.46
N LYS A 165 2.40 1.65 -23.72
CA LYS A 165 2.74 0.67 -24.75
C LYS A 165 3.55 1.30 -25.85
N ASN A 166 4.77 0.83 -26.05
CA ASN A 166 5.60 1.25 -27.16
C ASN A 166 5.08 0.59 -28.44
N THR A 167 4.56 1.39 -29.35
CA THR A 167 4.08 0.93 -30.65
C THR A 167 5.14 1.11 -31.74
N GLY A 168 6.24 1.78 -31.40
CA GLY A 168 7.40 1.98 -32.26
C GLY A 168 8.44 0.87 -32.13
N SER A 169 9.48 0.98 -32.95
CA SER A 169 10.65 0.10 -32.97
C SER A 169 11.88 0.70 -32.28
N ARG A 170 11.72 1.84 -31.59
CA ARG A 170 12.76 2.53 -30.82
C ARG A 170 12.41 2.57 -29.36
N ASN A 171 13.42 2.41 -28.50
CA ASN A 171 13.28 2.68 -27.07
C ASN A 171 12.96 4.16 -26.85
N LEU A 172 12.13 4.42 -25.85
CA LEU A 172 11.71 5.75 -25.45
C LEU A 172 12.05 5.96 -23.98
N THR A 173 12.57 7.12 -23.61
CA THR A 173 12.74 7.50 -22.21
C THR A 173 11.58 8.40 -21.81
N VAL A 174 10.75 7.97 -20.86
CA VAL A 174 9.68 8.81 -20.30
C VAL A 174 10.33 9.91 -19.48
N ILE A 175 9.98 11.17 -19.78
CA ILE A 175 10.61 12.34 -19.17
C ILE A 175 9.65 13.16 -18.31
N ASP A 176 8.34 13.05 -18.56
CA ASP A 176 7.33 13.75 -17.77
C ASP A 176 5.98 13.03 -17.84
N VAL A 177 5.22 13.11 -16.75
CA VAL A 177 3.83 12.67 -16.66
C VAL A 177 3.03 13.79 -16.03
N LYS A 178 2.03 14.29 -16.76
CA LYS A 178 1.21 15.41 -16.33
C LYS A 178 -0.23 15.00 -16.14
N ILE A 179 -0.87 15.56 -15.12
CA ILE A 179 -2.30 15.45 -14.89
C ILE A 179 -2.89 16.86 -14.90
N ASN A 180 -3.86 17.13 -15.78
CA ASN A 180 -4.40 18.48 -16.01
C ASN A 180 -3.35 19.54 -16.34
N GLY A 181 -2.28 19.14 -17.03
CA GLY A 181 -1.18 20.00 -17.46
C GLY A 181 -0.11 20.29 -16.41
N GLU A 182 -0.20 19.68 -15.23
CA GLU A 182 0.83 19.78 -14.18
C GLU A 182 1.64 18.49 -14.05
N SER A 183 2.96 18.62 -13.93
CA SER A 183 3.90 17.49 -13.80
C SER A 183 3.87 16.85 -12.42
N TYR A 184 3.98 15.53 -12.39
CA TYR A 184 4.00 14.72 -11.17
C TYR A 184 5.15 13.71 -11.20
N ASP A 185 5.63 13.34 -10.01
CA ASP A 185 6.61 12.26 -9.87
C ASP A 185 5.95 10.94 -10.25
N PHE A 186 6.69 10.11 -11.00
CA PHE A 186 6.21 8.83 -11.46
C PHE A 186 7.29 7.75 -11.32
N ASN A 187 6.83 6.52 -11.22
CA ASN A 187 7.66 5.33 -11.28
C ASN A 187 7.16 4.45 -12.42
N MET A 188 8.10 3.76 -13.08
CA MET A 188 7.79 2.73 -14.07
C MET A 188 7.94 1.34 -13.44
N GLY A 189 7.37 0.31 -14.05
CA GLY A 189 7.47 -1.07 -13.58
C GLY A 189 8.83 -1.68 -13.93
N LYS A 190 9.00 -2.08 -15.19
CA LYS A 190 10.25 -2.64 -15.74
C LYS A 190 11.33 -1.57 -15.89
N GLY A 191 10.92 -0.37 -16.31
CA GLY A 191 11.79 0.78 -16.56
C GLY A 191 12.14 1.57 -15.30
N PHE A 192 11.88 1.08 -14.08
CA PHE A 192 11.97 1.86 -12.84
C PHE A 192 13.33 2.54 -12.60
N GLU A 193 14.45 1.94 -13.04
CA GLU A 193 15.78 2.54 -12.87
C GLU A 193 16.16 3.55 -13.95
N THR A 194 15.52 3.49 -15.13
CA THR A 194 15.99 4.19 -16.34
C THR A 194 14.93 5.06 -16.99
N ASN A 195 13.68 4.97 -16.52
CA ASN A 195 12.48 5.48 -17.17
C ASN A 195 12.38 5.09 -18.65
N THR A 196 12.97 3.94 -19.03
CA THR A 196 12.99 3.50 -20.42
C THR A 196 11.86 2.53 -20.70
N LEU A 197 11.07 2.86 -21.72
CA LEU A 197 10.08 2.00 -22.34
C LEU A 197 10.72 1.35 -23.59
N ASP A 198 11.04 0.06 -23.48
CA ASP A 198 11.68 -0.69 -24.55
C ASP A 198 10.82 -0.79 -25.81
N ALA A 199 11.48 -0.91 -26.97
CA ALA A 199 10.82 -1.05 -28.26
C ALA A 199 9.84 -2.23 -28.25
N THR A 200 8.63 -2.01 -28.76
CA THR A 200 7.54 -3.02 -28.84
C THR A 200 7.06 -3.62 -27.51
N ASP A 201 7.56 -3.14 -26.37
CA ASP A 201 7.14 -3.60 -25.05
C ASP A 201 6.12 -2.65 -24.42
N ASP A 202 5.51 -3.09 -23.33
CA ASP A 202 4.67 -2.29 -22.47
C ASP A 202 5.17 -2.28 -21.02
N ASP A 203 4.86 -1.20 -20.32
CA ASP A 203 5.23 -1.01 -18.93
C ASP A 203 4.11 -0.33 -18.14
N LEU A 204 4.06 -0.62 -16.85
CA LEU A 204 3.12 -0.02 -15.91
C LEU A 204 3.74 1.28 -15.37
N VAL A 205 2.92 2.30 -15.21
CA VAL A 205 3.30 3.58 -14.63
C VAL A 205 2.44 3.84 -13.41
N TRP A 206 3.07 4.27 -12.33
CA TRP A 206 2.42 4.73 -11.10
C TRP A 206 2.85 6.18 -10.84
N VAL A 207 1.90 7.05 -10.54
CA VAL A 207 2.10 8.50 -10.36
C VAL A 207 1.72 8.91 -8.95
N ASP A 208 2.61 9.63 -8.28
CA ASP A 208 2.38 10.20 -6.95
C ASP A 208 1.70 11.58 -7.06
N ILE A 209 0.40 11.65 -6.78
CA ILE A 209 -0.34 12.92 -6.79
C ILE A 209 -0.29 13.58 -5.41
N LYS A 210 -0.40 12.76 -4.36
CA LYS A 210 -0.54 13.18 -2.97
C LYS A 210 0.70 13.91 -2.46
N SER A 211 1.90 13.43 -2.78
CA SER A 211 3.15 14.08 -2.39
C SER A 211 3.33 15.47 -3.01
N GLY A 212 2.68 15.72 -4.16
CA GLY A 212 2.58 17.04 -4.79
C GLY A 212 1.67 18.04 -4.04
N GLY A 213 1.07 17.63 -2.92
CA GLY A 213 0.17 18.47 -2.11
C GLY A 213 -1.21 18.68 -2.73
N LYS A 214 -1.58 17.85 -3.71
CA LYS A 214 -2.87 17.90 -4.41
C LYS A 214 -3.67 16.65 -4.15
N SER A 215 -4.99 16.80 -4.09
CA SER A 215 -5.96 15.71 -3.98
C SER A 215 -7.09 15.97 -4.96
N PHE A 216 -7.62 14.91 -5.53
CA PHE A 216 -8.81 14.96 -6.37
C PHE A 216 -9.97 14.27 -5.64
N GLU A 217 -11.19 14.72 -5.89
CA GLU A 217 -12.41 14.10 -5.37
C GLU A 217 -12.99 13.10 -6.38
N VAL A 218 -13.75 12.13 -5.90
CA VAL A 218 -14.44 11.17 -6.77
C VAL A 218 -15.35 11.91 -7.77
N ASN A 219 -15.26 11.54 -9.05
CA ASN A 219 -15.91 12.19 -10.20
C ASN A 219 -15.30 13.52 -10.67
N ASP A 220 -14.16 13.96 -10.14
CA ASP A 220 -13.38 15.01 -10.80
C ASP A 220 -12.99 14.59 -12.21
N VAL A 221 -12.98 15.56 -13.14
CA VAL A 221 -12.63 15.34 -14.54
C VAL A 221 -11.17 15.70 -14.74
N ILE A 222 -10.38 14.72 -15.19
CA ILE A 222 -8.95 14.89 -15.41
C ILE A 222 -8.51 14.38 -16.78
N ASN A 223 -7.34 14.82 -17.26
CA ASN A 223 -6.62 14.18 -18.36
C ASN A 223 -5.17 13.90 -17.95
N ILE A 224 -4.64 12.77 -18.43
CA ILE A 224 -3.23 12.38 -18.32
C ILE A 224 -2.52 12.67 -19.64
N GLU A 225 -1.37 13.33 -19.58
CA GLU A 225 -0.43 13.57 -20.69
C GLU A 225 0.93 12.98 -20.32
N VAL A 226 1.57 12.29 -21.25
CA VAL A 226 2.92 11.72 -21.05
C VAL A 226 3.84 12.26 -22.11
N GLU A 227 5.04 12.69 -21.70
CA GLU A 227 6.13 13.06 -22.59
C GLU A 227 7.23 11.99 -22.57
N ALA A 228 7.64 11.54 -23.75
CA ALA A 228 8.72 10.59 -23.92
C ALA A 228 9.73 11.08 -24.96
N GLN A 229 10.99 10.72 -24.77
CA GLN A 229 12.13 11.16 -25.56
C GLN A 229 12.75 10.00 -26.33
N SER A 230 13.20 10.26 -27.57
CA SER A 230 14.13 9.36 -28.28
C SER A 230 15.26 10.19 -28.88
N ILE A 231 16.46 9.61 -28.92
CA ILE A 231 17.67 10.31 -29.40
C ILE A 231 17.82 10.08 -30.90
N ALA A 232 17.83 11.18 -31.64
CA ALA A 232 18.07 11.25 -33.07
C ALA A 232 19.48 10.77 -33.44
N VAL A 233 19.70 10.57 -34.74
CA VAL A 233 21.01 10.16 -35.28
C VAL A 233 22.12 11.19 -34.98
N ASP A 234 21.77 12.46 -34.95
CA ASP A 234 22.66 13.61 -34.68
C ASP A 234 22.82 13.89 -33.17
N SER A 235 22.27 13.04 -32.30
CA SER A 235 22.18 13.20 -30.84
C SER A 235 21.22 14.29 -30.36
N SER A 236 20.41 14.89 -31.26
CA SER A 236 19.32 15.80 -30.86
C SER A 236 18.15 15.00 -30.29
N PRO A 237 17.41 15.51 -29.29
CA PRO A 237 16.24 14.81 -28.78
C PRO A 237 14.99 15.08 -29.62
N TYR A 238 14.25 14.01 -29.93
CA TYR A 238 12.83 14.10 -30.29
C TYR A 238 11.98 13.89 -29.05
N ILE A 239 11.02 14.77 -28.81
CA ILE A 239 10.02 14.65 -27.74
C ILE A 239 8.68 14.30 -28.39
N PHE A 240 8.05 13.27 -27.84
CA PHE A 240 6.77 12.73 -28.25
C PHE A 240 5.80 12.89 -27.09
N THR A 241 4.57 13.30 -27.40
CA THR A 241 3.53 13.50 -26.40
C THR A 241 2.32 12.63 -26.77
N ASN A 242 1.71 12.01 -25.77
CA ASN A 242 0.43 11.35 -25.90
C ASN A 242 -0.46 11.72 -24.71
N ASP A 243 -1.74 11.91 -24.98
CA ASP A 243 -2.74 12.32 -24.00
C ASP A 243 -3.98 11.43 -24.04
N THR A 244 -4.59 11.29 -22.88
CA THR A 244 -5.87 10.60 -22.71
C THR A 244 -7.03 11.55 -22.96
N SER A 245 -8.17 11.02 -23.37
CA SER A 245 -9.44 11.75 -23.24
C SER A 245 -9.78 11.97 -21.77
N ASN A 246 -10.62 12.98 -21.48
CA ASN A 246 -11.15 13.21 -20.14
C ASN A 246 -11.65 11.92 -19.47
N LEU A 247 -11.19 11.69 -18.24
CA LEU A 247 -11.56 10.56 -17.41
C LEU A 247 -12.01 11.03 -16.03
N PHE A 248 -12.74 10.18 -15.33
CA PHE A 248 -13.25 10.47 -13.99
C PHE A 248 -12.36 9.85 -12.92
N VAL A 249 -12.07 10.61 -11.87
CA VAL A 249 -11.43 10.11 -10.66
C VAL A 249 -12.34 9.09 -9.97
N LYS A 250 -11.75 7.95 -9.60
CA LYS A 250 -12.44 6.81 -8.98
C LYS A 250 -12.14 6.76 -7.49
N GLU A 251 -13.04 6.11 -6.75
CA GLU A 251 -12.75 5.66 -5.39
C GLU A 251 -11.67 4.57 -5.43
N ALA A 252 -10.66 4.70 -4.58
CA ALA A 252 -9.62 3.69 -4.44
C ALA A 252 -10.20 2.39 -3.86
N LYS A 253 -9.89 1.26 -4.50
CA LYS A 253 -10.16 -0.06 -3.92
C LYS A 253 -9.12 -0.38 -2.86
N GLU A 254 -9.48 -1.32 -1.98
CA GLU A 254 -8.58 -1.86 -0.98
C GLU A 254 -7.35 -2.51 -1.64
N GLY A 255 -6.18 -2.02 -1.24
CA GLY A 255 -4.88 -2.59 -1.59
C GLY A 255 -4.34 -3.38 -0.42
N ASP A 256 -3.57 -4.41 -0.71
CA ASP A 256 -2.97 -5.28 0.30
C ASP A 256 -1.69 -5.90 -0.25
N ILE A 257 -0.72 -6.19 0.63
CA ILE A 257 0.54 -6.83 0.28
C ILE A 257 0.87 -7.94 1.27
N ARG A 258 1.59 -8.96 0.80
CA ARG A 258 2.03 -10.06 1.65
C ARG A 258 3.44 -10.52 1.30
N ILE A 259 4.30 -10.56 2.30
CA ILE A 259 5.62 -11.20 2.28
C ILE A 259 5.42 -12.71 2.40
N ASN A 260 5.84 -13.49 1.40
CA ASN A 260 5.79 -14.94 1.49
C ASN A 260 6.99 -15.48 2.29
N LYS A 261 6.75 -15.89 3.54
CA LYS A 261 7.81 -16.43 4.43
C LYS A 261 8.57 -17.61 3.84
N ILE A 262 7.86 -18.53 3.17
CA ILE A 262 8.44 -19.78 2.65
C ILE A 262 9.51 -19.46 1.61
N ASN A 263 9.26 -18.45 0.77
CA ASN A 263 10.13 -18.05 -0.32
C ASN A 263 11.04 -16.86 0.06
N SER A 264 11.03 -16.44 1.32
CA SER A 264 11.82 -15.33 1.84
C SER A 264 12.83 -15.83 2.87
N LYS A 265 14.00 -15.21 2.94
CA LYS A 265 15.06 -15.60 3.89
C LYS A 265 16.03 -14.46 4.17
N VAL A 266 16.75 -14.58 5.27
CA VAL A 266 17.91 -13.74 5.59
C VAL A 266 19.16 -14.60 5.53
N VAL A 267 20.10 -14.22 4.66
CA VAL A 267 21.38 -14.89 4.48
C VAL A 267 22.46 -14.11 5.22
N GLN A 268 23.08 -14.74 6.21
CA GLN A 268 24.24 -14.19 6.89
C GLN A 268 25.47 -14.32 5.98
N ILE A 269 26.14 -13.20 5.70
CA ILE A 269 27.35 -13.17 4.85
C ILE A 269 28.60 -13.26 5.73
N ASP A 270 28.68 -12.39 6.74
CA ASP A 270 29.72 -12.38 7.77
C ASP A 270 29.17 -11.82 9.09
N GLU A 271 30.02 -11.66 10.11
CA GLU A 271 29.62 -11.17 11.44
C GLU A 271 28.97 -9.77 11.45
N SER A 272 29.11 -9.01 10.37
CA SER A 272 28.69 -7.60 10.27
C SER A 272 27.65 -7.32 9.20
N SER A 273 27.34 -8.30 8.34
CA SER A 273 26.48 -8.08 7.18
C SER A 273 25.58 -9.29 6.87
N SER A 274 24.37 -8.96 6.43
CA SER A 274 23.38 -9.90 5.95
C SER A 274 22.73 -9.41 4.65
N GLU A 275 22.23 -10.35 3.86
CA GLU A 275 21.40 -10.10 2.69
C GLU A 275 19.97 -10.58 2.99
N ILE A 276 18.99 -9.71 2.79
CA ILE A 276 17.57 -10.05 2.99
C ILE A 276 16.95 -10.29 1.62
N ILE A 277 16.32 -11.46 1.45
CA ILE A 277 15.64 -11.84 0.22
C ILE A 277 14.16 -12.01 0.54
N LEU A 278 13.30 -11.20 -0.09
CA LEU A 278 11.86 -11.20 0.11
C LEU A 278 11.13 -11.56 -1.17
N GLU A 279 10.10 -12.41 -1.05
CA GLU A 279 9.05 -12.56 -2.06
C GLU A 279 7.81 -11.82 -1.58
N ILE A 280 7.31 -10.89 -2.37
CA ILE A 280 6.17 -10.03 -2.00
C ILE A 280 5.11 -10.11 -3.08
N GLU A 281 3.88 -10.41 -2.65
CA GLU A 281 2.70 -10.51 -3.51
C GLU A 281 1.73 -9.35 -3.21
N ASN A 282 1.09 -8.80 -4.24
CA ASN A 282 -0.09 -7.97 -4.06
C ASN A 282 -1.34 -8.85 -3.93
N THR A 283 -1.84 -9.00 -2.71
CA THR A 283 -3.04 -9.79 -2.36
C THR A 283 -4.33 -8.98 -2.48
N GLY A 284 -4.24 -7.67 -2.70
CA GLY A 284 -5.36 -6.75 -2.79
C GLY A 284 -6.06 -6.72 -4.15
N GLN A 285 -6.95 -5.74 -4.32
CA GLN A 285 -7.78 -5.59 -5.53
C GLN A 285 -7.35 -4.41 -6.42
N THR A 286 -6.35 -3.64 -6.00
CA THR A 286 -5.79 -2.51 -6.73
C THR A 286 -4.28 -2.66 -6.92
N THR A 287 -3.72 -1.94 -7.87
CA THR A 287 -2.27 -1.83 -8.05
C THR A 287 -1.63 -1.12 -6.86
N VAL A 288 -0.50 -1.65 -6.39
CA VAL A 288 0.30 -1.06 -5.30
C VAL A 288 1.73 -0.82 -5.77
N ILE A 289 2.43 0.10 -5.10
CA ILE A 289 3.86 0.33 -5.30
C ILE A 289 4.60 0.08 -3.99
N LEU A 290 5.60 -0.79 -4.02
CA LEU A 290 6.52 -1.03 -2.92
C LEU A 290 7.48 0.14 -2.83
N LYS A 291 7.65 0.71 -1.63
CA LYS A 291 8.45 1.93 -1.43
C LYS A 291 9.59 1.70 -0.45
N ASP A 292 9.27 1.63 0.83
CA ASP A 292 10.26 1.60 1.89
C ASP A 292 10.29 0.19 2.52
N PHE A 293 11.49 -0.37 2.64
CA PHE A 293 11.76 -1.62 3.37
C PHE A 293 12.46 -1.25 4.67
N TYR A 294 12.19 -1.96 5.76
CA TYR A 294 12.73 -1.59 7.07
C TYR A 294 12.95 -2.77 8.01
N ILE A 295 13.70 -2.51 9.08
CA ILE A 295 13.96 -3.45 10.18
C ILE A 295 13.49 -2.88 11.52
N ASP A 296 12.69 -3.64 12.26
CA ASP A 296 12.05 -3.32 13.55
C ASP A 296 11.08 -2.14 13.55
N ASN A 297 11.39 -1.07 12.83
CA ASN A 297 10.55 0.11 12.72
C ASN A 297 10.76 0.82 11.39
N GLU A 298 9.75 1.54 10.92
CA GLU A 298 9.77 2.29 9.65
C GLU A 298 10.86 3.39 9.59
N THR A 299 11.49 3.76 10.72
CA THR A 299 12.61 4.73 10.72
C THR A 299 13.96 4.10 10.37
N ASN A 300 14.07 2.78 10.48
CA ASN A 300 15.23 1.98 10.12
C ASN A 300 15.13 1.49 8.67
N THR A 301 15.01 2.42 7.73
CA THR A 301 14.83 2.13 6.29
C THR A 301 16.09 1.51 5.66
N LEU A 302 15.89 0.51 4.81
CA LEU A 302 16.92 -0.15 4.03
C LEU A 302 16.98 0.44 2.62
N ASN A 303 18.17 0.88 2.19
CA ASN A 303 18.34 1.64 0.94
C ASN A 303 18.92 0.84 -0.23
N ASP A 304 19.65 -0.24 0.05
CA ASP A 304 20.35 -1.06 -0.97
C ASP A 304 19.42 -2.15 -1.54
N THR A 305 18.27 -1.73 -2.07
CA THR A 305 17.20 -2.60 -2.55
C THR A 305 17.32 -2.85 -4.05
N THR A 306 17.27 -4.13 -4.45
CA THR A 306 17.31 -4.57 -5.86
C THR A 306 16.18 -5.54 -6.16
N TYR A 307 15.52 -5.37 -7.30
CA TYR A 307 14.46 -6.29 -7.76
C TYR A 307 15.09 -7.40 -8.59
N VAL A 308 15.26 -8.58 -8.00
CA VAL A 308 15.83 -9.77 -8.66
C VAL A 308 14.90 -10.25 -9.77
N SER A 309 13.59 -10.17 -9.55
CA SER A 309 12.57 -10.32 -10.59
C SER A 309 11.27 -9.62 -10.17
N GLY A 310 10.41 -9.33 -11.14
CA GLY A 310 9.23 -8.48 -10.90
C GLY A 310 9.59 -6.99 -10.93
N SER A 311 8.74 -6.16 -10.33
CA SER A 311 8.87 -4.70 -10.32
C SER A 311 8.38 -4.12 -8.99
N PRO A 312 8.79 -2.88 -8.63
CA PRO A 312 8.23 -2.18 -7.47
C PRO A 312 6.72 -1.98 -7.58
N ILE A 313 6.17 -1.89 -8.79
CA ILE A 313 4.73 -1.75 -9.03
C ILE A 313 4.13 -3.15 -9.25
N LEU A 314 3.13 -3.52 -8.44
CA LEU A 314 2.48 -4.81 -8.46
C LEU A 314 0.99 -4.65 -8.78
N VAL A 315 0.52 -5.25 -9.88
CA VAL A 315 -0.93 -5.45 -10.10
C VAL A 315 -1.46 -6.57 -9.21
N PRO A 316 -2.79 -6.69 -8.99
CA PRO A 316 -3.36 -7.77 -8.20
C PRO A 316 -2.85 -9.17 -8.62
N GLY A 317 -2.33 -9.93 -7.65
CA GLY A 317 -1.73 -11.27 -7.83
C GLY A 317 -0.32 -11.28 -8.42
N GLN A 318 0.30 -10.12 -8.66
CA GLN A 318 1.69 -10.04 -9.12
C GLN A 318 2.66 -10.18 -7.94
N ILE A 319 3.80 -10.83 -8.22
CA ILE A 319 4.87 -11.08 -7.26
C ILE A 319 6.14 -10.32 -7.67
N ALA A 320 6.86 -9.79 -6.68
CA ALA A 320 8.23 -9.32 -6.81
C ALA A 320 9.17 -10.09 -5.89
N HIS A 321 10.38 -10.35 -6.38
CA HIS A 321 11.49 -10.87 -5.59
C HIS A 321 12.50 -9.76 -5.39
N VAL A 322 12.74 -9.42 -4.13
CA VAL A 322 13.56 -8.28 -3.72
C VAL A 322 14.77 -8.81 -2.95
N SER A 323 15.97 -8.39 -3.34
CA SER A 323 17.19 -8.56 -2.55
C SER A 323 17.61 -7.22 -1.97
N ILE A 324 17.90 -7.20 -0.68
CA ILE A 324 18.37 -6.04 0.06
C ILE A 324 19.76 -6.38 0.60
N ALA A 325 20.77 -5.76 0.01
CA ALA A 325 22.17 -6.04 0.32
C ALA A 325 22.66 -5.23 1.53
N ASN A 326 23.74 -5.71 2.15
CA ASN A 326 24.50 -4.98 3.18
C ASN A 326 23.65 -4.47 4.36
N SER A 327 22.68 -5.25 4.82
CA SER A 327 21.99 -4.90 6.06
C SER A 327 23.01 -4.93 7.20
N ILE A 328 23.29 -3.76 7.75
CA ILE A 328 24.19 -3.55 8.90
C ILE A 328 23.50 -3.86 10.25
N TYR A 329 22.23 -4.23 10.21
CA TYR A 329 21.46 -4.56 11.40
C TYR A 329 21.79 -5.98 11.87
N PRO A 330 21.99 -6.20 13.18
CA PRO A 330 22.56 -7.43 13.67
C PRO A 330 21.54 -8.57 13.66
N PHE A 331 21.67 -9.48 12.70
CA PHE A 331 21.15 -10.85 12.80
C PHE A 331 22.14 -11.82 13.48
N TYR A 332 23.34 -11.31 13.79
CA TYR A 332 24.45 -12.02 14.40
C TYR A 332 24.87 -11.31 15.69
N ASP A 333 25.03 -12.09 16.75
CA ASP A 333 25.55 -11.62 18.03
C ASP A 333 27.08 -11.78 18.05
N ILE A 334 27.79 -10.64 18.04
CA ILE A 334 29.25 -10.59 18.08
C ILE A 334 29.80 -11.08 19.42
N ASP A 335 29.08 -10.85 20.53
CA ASP A 335 29.57 -11.20 21.87
C ASP A 335 29.48 -12.72 22.11
N THR A 336 28.46 -13.37 21.55
CA THR A 336 28.28 -14.83 21.68
C THR A 336 28.74 -15.62 20.45
N GLU A 337 29.14 -14.94 19.37
CA GLU A 337 29.53 -15.51 18.07
C GLU A 337 28.44 -16.42 17.46
N LYS A 338 27.16 -16.03 17.59
CA LYS A 338 26.01 -16.84 17.16
C LYS A 338 24.99 -16.04 16.36
N ILE A 339 24.43 -16.69 15.33
CA ILE A 339 23.17 -16.27 14.71
C ILE A 339 21.99 -16.67 15.59
N GLY A 340 20.83 -16.06 15.33
CA GLY A 340 19.61 -16.28 16.11
C GLY A 340 19.08 -15.02 16.78
N ILE A 341 19.61 -13.84 16.41
CA ILE A 341 18.96 -12.58 16.75
C ILE A 341 17.71 -12.43 15.88
N GLU A 342 16.59 -12.19 16.54
CA GLU A 342 15.31 -11.91 15.89
C GLU A 342 15.23 -10.46 15.43
N GLN A 343 14.63 -10.26 14.25
CA GLN A 343 14.41 -8.94 13.67
C GLN A 343 13.07 -8.94 12.95
N ILE A 344 12.31 -7.86 13.08
CA ILE A 344 11.10 -7.66 12.27
C ILE A 344 11.55 -7.09 10.93
N VAL A 345 11.15 -7.71 9.82
CA VAL A 345 11.37 -7.17 8.49
C VAL A 345 10.03 -6.76 7.91
N GLY A 346 9.93 -5.51 7.47
CA GLY A 346 8.70 -4.95 6.93
C GLY A 346 8.88 -4.27 5.58
N VAL A 347 7.77 -4.16 4.85
CA VAL A 347 7.63 -3.33 3.66
C VAL A 347 6.40 -2.44 3.80
N VAL A 348 6.50 -1.19 3.38
CA VAL A 348 5.41 -0.22 3.39
C VAL A 348 5.29 0.50 2.04
N THR A 349 4.04 0.74 1.65
CA THR A 349 3.64 1.48 0.44
C THR A 349 3.43 2.97 0.77
N PRO A 350 3.43 3.89 -0.22
CA PRO A 350 3.19 5.31 0.02
C PRO A 350 1.82 5.64 0.66
N ASN A 351 0.84 4.75 0.49
CA ASN A 351 -0.51 4.87 1.04
C ASN A 351 -0.69 4.16 2.40
N GLY A 352 0.40 3.67 3.02
CA GLY A 352 0.38 3.11 4.37
C GLY A 352 -0.03 1.64 4.46
N ILE A 353 -0.25 0.96 3.33
CA ILE A 353 -0.37 -0.50 3.32
C ILE A 353 1.01 -1.07 3.66
N ARG A 354 1.07 -1.97 4.63
CA ARG A 354 2.31 -2.62 5.08
C ARG A 354 2.09 -4.06 5.47
N ASP A 355 3.15 -4.85 5.42
CA ASP A 355 3.19 -6.21 5.97
C ASP A 355 4.55 -6.43 6.64
N GLU A 356 4.52 -7.15 7.76
CA GLU A 356 5.67 -7.34 8.65
C GLU A 356 5.81 -8.80 9.03
N ILE A 357 7.05 -9.27 9.08
CA ILE A 357 7.32 -10.67 9.40
C ILE A 357 8.62 -10.83 10.17
N LEU A 358 8.64 -11.81 11.08
CA LEU A 358 9.78 -12.10 11.93
C LEU A 358 10.80 -13.00 11.22
N PHE A 359 12.07 -12.61 11.30
CA PHE A 359 13.20 -13.38 10.77
C PHE A 359 14.33 -13.53 11.79
N THR A 360 15.05 -14.64 11.64
CA THR A 360 16.46 -14.78 12.00
C THR A 360 17.26 -15.06 10.73
N SER A 361 18.59 -15.22 10.83
CA SER A 361 19.46 -15.49 9.68
C SER A 361 19.97 -16.93 9.60
N ASN A 362 20.47 -17.28 8.42
CA ASN A 362 21.12 -18.55 8.12
C ASN A 362 22.35 -18.31 7.24
N TYR A 363 23.42 -19.08 7.39
CA TYR A 363 24.55 -19.07 6.45
C TYR A 363 24.24 -19.98 5.25
N ASP A 364 24.47 -19.52 4.02
CA ASP A 364 24.32 -20.40 2.84
C ASP A 364 25.39 -21.53 2.85
N PRO A 365 25.04 -22.79 2.54
CA PRO A 365 23.74 -23.32 2.09
C PRO A 365 22.94 -24.03 3.21
N PHE A 366 23.11 -23.61 4.46
CA PHE A 366 22.40 -24.14 5.62
C PHE A 366 21.05 -23.43 5.79
N GLN A 367 20.00 -24.17 6.15
CA GLN A 367 18.71 -23.58 6.51
C GLN A 367 17.91 -24.56 7.37
N ILE A 368 17.30 -24.05 8.44
CA ILE A 368 16.36 -24.79 9.28
C ILE A 368 15.02 -24.06 9.29
N SER A 369 13.93 -24.79 9.46
CA SER A 369 12.60 -24.20 9.57
C SER A 369 11.74 -24.93 10.59
N ILE A 370 11.00 -24.16 11.40
CA ILE A 370 9.93 -24.62 12.27
C ILE A 370 8.67 -24.72 11.41
N LEU A 371 8.11 -25.93 11.31
CA LEU A 371 6.87 -26.16 10.57
C LEU A 371 5.66 -25.84 11.46
N GLU A 372 4.59 -25.21 10.99
CA GLU A 372 4.39 -24.71 9.61
C GLU A 372 5.27 -23.50 9.30
N GLU A 373 5.87 -23.47 8.10
CA GLU A 373 6.82 -22.42 7.66
C GLU A 373 6.13 -21.06 7.47
N ASN A 374 4.85 -21.05 7.10
CA ASN A 374 4.08 -19.81 7.01
C ASN A 374 3.82 -19.25 8.40
N ARG A 375 3.92 -17.92 8.52
CA ARG A 375 3.52 -17.19 9.73
C ARG A 375 2.21 -16.46 9.53
N ILE A 376 1.40 -16.43 10.59
CA ILE A 376 0.16 -15.68 10.69
C ILE A 376 0.30 -14.59 11.75
N ALA A 377 -0.56 -13.58 11.67
CA ALA A 377 -0.79 -12.67 12.79
C ALA A 377 -1.70 -13.38 13.80
N SER A 378 -1.63 -12.96 15.06
CA SER A 378 -2.54 -13.46 16.09
C SER A 378 -4.00 -13.15 15.67
N PRO A 379 -4.91 -14.14 15.68
CA PRO A 379 -6.33 -13.91 15.40
C PRO A 379 -6.93 -12.78 16.23
N GLU A 380 -6.56 -12.64 17.49
CA GLU A 380 -7.00 -11.56 18.36
C GLU A 380 -6.52 -10.19 17.90
N ALA A 381 -5.26 -10.09 17.49
CA ALA A 381 -4.65 -8.84 17.02
C ALA A 381 -5.22 -8.45 15.65
N LEU A 382 -5.54 -9.41 14.78
CA LEU A 382 -6.24 -9.16 13.52
C LEU A 382 -7.61 -8.50 13.75
N ILE A 383 -8.35 -8.95 14.78
CA ILE A 383 -9.69 -8.45 15.10
C ILE A 383 -9.65 -7.05 15.72
N THR A 384 -8.70 -6.82 16.62
CA THR A 384 -8.70 -5.64 17.49
C THR A 384 -7.83 -4.50 16.96
N THR A 385 -6.62 -4.81 16.50
CA THR A 385 -5.64 -3.80 16.06
C THR A 385 -5.38 -3.82 14.56
N GLN A 386 -5.99 -4.75 13.82
CA GLN A 386 -5.71 -5.01 12.40
C GLN A 386 -4.20 -5.21 12.17
N ALA A 387 -3.56 -5.97 13.07
CA ALA A 387 -2.13 -6.19 13.04
C ALA A 387 -1.66 -6.89 11.76
N ASN A 388 -0.66 -6.30 11.10
CA ASN A 388 -0.01 -6.90 9.92
C ASN A 388 1.29 -7.64 10.28
N PHE A 389 1.62 -7.74 11.57
CA PHE A 389 2.82 -8.42 12.03
C PHE A 389 2.59 -9.92 12.20
N ARG A 390 3.18 -10.70 11.30
CA ARG A 390 3.02 -12.16 11.24
C ARG A 390 4.22 -12.84 11.88
N LYS A 391 4.05 -13.27 13.13
CA LYS A 391 5.09 -13.95 13.92
C LYS A 391 4.71 -15.36 14.34
N HIS A 392 3.43 -15.73 14.26
CA HIS A 392 2.93 -16.97 14.85
C HIS A 392 3.05 -18.15 13.89
N VAL A 393 3.55 -19.26 14.42
CA VAL A 393 3.43 -20.59 13.81
C VAL A 393 1.99 -21.07 14.06
N PRO A 394 1.19 -21.31 13.01
CA PRO A 394 -0.14 -21.88 13.17
C PRO A 394 -0.08 -23.21 13.93
N ILE A 395 -1.01 -23.43 14.85
CA ILE A 395 -1.11 -24.70 15.56
C ILE A 395 -1.48 -25.80 14.56
N ASN A 396 -0.67 -26.85 14.53
CA ASN A 396 -0.96 -28.08 13.83
C ASN A 396 -0.60 -29.24 14.77
N LEU A 397 -1.63 -29.95 15.27
CA LEU A 397 -1.49 -31.03 16.25
C LEU A 397 -0.63 -32.21 15.74
N GLU A 398 -0.42 -32.33 14.43
CA GLU A 398 0.48 -33.34 13.84
C GLU A 398 1.92 -32.83 13.66
N LYS A 399 2.14 -31.52 13.80
CA LYS A 399 3.44 -30.86 13.60
C LYS A 399 3.88 -30.08 14.84
N THR A 400 3.55 -28.78 14.90
CA THR A 400 3.99 -27.86 15.96
C THR A 400 2.79 -27.34 16.72
N TYR A 401 2.84 -27.46 18.04
CA TYR A 401 1.81 -27.04 18.99
C TYR A 401 2.41 -26.91 20.39
N ALA A 402 1.74 -26.20 21.30
CA ALA A 402 2.13 -26.12 22.70
C ALA A 402 0.93 -26.43 23.61
N TYR A 403 1.10 -27.37 24.53
CA TYR A 403 0.07 -27.72 25.53
C TYR A 403 0.45 -27.22 26.91
N THR A 404 -0.46 -26.50 27.55
CA THR A 404 -0.41 -26.18 28.98
C THR A 404 -1.43 -27.04 29.72
N TYR A 405 -0.96 -27.88 30.63
CA TYR A 405 -1.81 -28.81 31.37
C TYR A 405 -2.31 -28.17 32.67
N ASP A 406 -3.38 -28.72 33.25
CA ASP A 406 -4.00 -28.25 34.50
C ASP A 406 -3.04 -28.16 35.71
N ASN A 407 -1.87 -28.81 35.64
CA ASN A 407 -0.83 -28.74 36.67
C ASN A 407 0.17 -27.59 36.46
N GLY A 408 -0.05 -26.73 35.46
CA GLY A 408 0.82 -25.61 35.06
C GLY A 408 2.06 -26.02 34.27
N THR A 409 2.22 -27.30 33.92
CA THR A 409 3.33 -27.75 33.05
C THR A 409 3.00 -27.43 31.60
N THR A 410 3.98 -26.91 30.85
CA THR A 410 3.82 -26.65 29.43
C THR A 410 4.76 -27.52 28.59
N HIS A 411 4.22 -28.24 27.61
CA HIS A 411 4.98 -29.02 26.62
C HIS A 411 4.86 -28.39 25.24
N VAL A 412 5.99 -28.08 24.62
CA VAL A 412 6.04 -27.58 23.24
C VAL A 412 6.49 -28.72 22.34
N ASN A 413 5.67 -29.08 21.35
CA ASN A 413 6.07 -29.97 20.26
C ASN A 413 6.50 -29.12 19.07
N LEU A 414 7.69 -29.39 18.54
CA LEU A 414 8.27 -28.69 17.40
C LEU A 414 8.55 -29.70 16.30
N MET A 415 8.02 -29.46 15.11
CA MET A 415 8.44 -30.15 13.89
C MET A 415 9.45 -29.29 13.15
N LEU A 416 10.68 -29.80 13.04
CA LEU A 416 11.79 -29.10 12.40
C LEU A 416 12.12 -29.73 11.06
N LYS A 417 12.44 -28.89 10.07
CA LYS A 417 12.83 -29.31 8.72
C LYS A 417 14.15 -28.67 8.34
N ASN A 418 15.06 -29.46 7.79
CA ASN A 418 16.26 -28.91 7.15
C ASN A 418 15.88 -28.53 5.72
N THR A 419 15.69 -27.24 5.48
CA THR A 419 15.34 -26.67 4.17
C THR A 419 16.58 -26.32 3.33
N GLY A 420 17.79 -26.50 3.89
CA GLY A 420 19.05 -26.32 3.18
C GLY A 420 19.58 -27.58 2.50
N ASP A 421 20.77 -27.46 1.92
CA ASP A 421 21.39 -28.52 1.09
C ASP A 421 22.37 -29.40 1.88
N ILE A 422 22.74 -29.01 3.10
CA ILE A 422 23.74 -29.70 3.94
C ILE A 422 23.10 -30.19 5.24
N ILE A 423 23.54 -31.37 5.71
CA ILE A 423 23.17 -31.91 7.02
C ILE A 423 23.44 -30.92 8.16
N LEU A 424 22.51 -30.84 9.11
CA LEU A 424 22.59 -29.98 10.28
C LEU A 424 22.51 -30.82 11.56
N GLY A 425 23.23 -30.40 12.61
CA GLY A 425 23.00 -30.86 13.98
C GLY A 425 22.17 -29.84 14.73
N LEU A 426 21.15 -30.24 15.49
CA LEU A 426 20.47 -29.32 16.39
C LEU A 426 21.49 -28.79 17.42
N ASP A 427 21.55 -27.48 17.59
CA ASP A 427 22.46 -26.79 18.51
C ASP A 427 21.74 -26.43 19.81
N GLN A 428 20.85 -25.44 19.79
CA GLN A 428 20.12 -24.99 20.97
C GLN A 428 18.66 -24.65 20.65
N ILE A 429 17.84 -24.62 21.70
CA ILE A 429 16.46 -24.12 21.64
C ILE A 429 16.31 -23.09 22.75
N PHE A 430 15.72 -21.96 22.42
CA PHE A 430 15.39 -20.92 23.37
C PHE A 430 13.88 -20.72 23.41
N LEU A 431 13.35 -20.52 24.61
CA LEU A 431 11.95 -20.18 24.84
C LEU A 431 11.84 -18.86 25.56
N THR A 432 10.77 -18.13 25.29
CA THR A 432 10.39 -16.95 26.08
C THR A 432 8.88 -16.77 26.13
N SER A 433 8.37 -16.25 27.25
CA SER A 433 7.02 -15.67 27.40
C SER A 433 7.10 -14.15 27.62
N SER A 434 8.30 -13.57 27.46
CA SER A 434 8.60 -12.16 27.74
C SER A 434 9.68 -11.68 26.76
N THR A 435 10.54 -10.73 27.17
CA THR A 435 11.68 -10.27 26.38
C THR A 435 12.95 -11.09 26.60
N ASP A 436 13.01 -11.90 27.67
CA ASP A 436 14.23 -12.62 28.04
C ASP A 436 14.19 -14.07 27.53
N TRP A 437 15.18 -14.44 26.73
CA TRP A 437 15.29 -15.79 26.15
C TRP A 437 15.94 -16.78 27.11
N THR A 438 15.27 -17.90 27.35
CA THR A 438 15.73 -18.99 28.23
C THR A 438 16.17 -20.19 27.39
N GLU A 439 17.44 -20.58 27.53
CA GLU A 439 17.97 -21.79 26.88
C GLU A 439 17.36 -23.07 27.49
N ILE A 440 16.82 -23.92 26.63
CA ILE A 440 16.28 -25.24 26.97
C ILE A 440 17.32 -26.30 26.60
N GLY A 441 17.50 -27.27 27.50
CA GLY A 441 18.59 -28.25 27.43
C GLY A 441 18.76 -28.97 26.08
N PHE A 442 19.99 -29.43 25.86
CA PHE A 442 20.46 -30.03 24.62
C PHE A 442 19.88 -31.43 24.33
N ILE A 443 19.18 -31.58 23.19
CA ILE A 443 18.74 -32.89 22.66
C ILE A 443 19.48 -33.14 21.33
N PRO A 444 20.65 -33.80 21.34
CA PRO A 444 21.47 -33.94 20.14
C PRO A 444 20.76 -34.79 19.09
N PHE A 445 20.58 -34.21 17.91
CA PHE A 445 20.28 -34.98 16.73
C PHE A 445 20.78 -34.31 15.45
N THR A 446 20.91 -35.13 14.40
CA THR A 446 21.19 -34.65 13.05
C THR A 446 19.93 -34.69 12.18
N LEU A 447 19.88 -33.76 11.22
CA LEU A 447 18.80 -33.56 10.28
C LEU A 447 19.41 -33.49 8.87
N GLU A 448 19.22 -34.55 8.08
CA GLU A 448 19.64 -34.60 6.67
C GLU A 448 18.91 -33.54 5.84
N ALA A 449 19.47 -33.13 4.71
CA ALA A 449 18.82 -32.18 3.80
C ALA A 449 17.41 -32.68 3.39
N GLY A 450 16.41 -31.82 3.56
CA GLY A 450 15.00 -32.12 3.30
C GLY A 450 14.31 -33.02 4.33
N ALA A 451 15.00 -33.48 5.38
CA ALA A 451 14.41 -34.32 6.41
C ALA A 451 13.63 -33.49 7.43
N GLU A 452 12.56 -34.08 7.96
CA GLU A 452 11.73 -33.54 9.04
C GLU A 452 11.93 -34.36 10.31
N ARG A 453 11.85 -33.69 11.47
CA ARG A 453 11.96 -34.34 12.77
C ARG A 453 11.18 -33.59 13.85
N SER A 454 10.37 -34.34 14.59
CA SER A 454 9.64 -33.84 15.76
C SER A 454 10.50 -33.91 17.02
N LEU A 455 10.32 -32.92 17.88
CA LEU A 455 10.91 -32.79 19.20
C LEU A 455 9.85 -32.32 20.19
N THR A 456 9.80 -32.90 21.38
CA THR A 456 8.98 -32.39 22.48
C THR A 456 9.88 -31.88 23.59
N ILE A 457 9.66 -30.64 24.01
CA ILE A 457 10.38 -29.96 25.09
C ILE A 457 9.39 -29.57 26.20
N THR A 458 9.87 -29.56 27.43
CA THR A 458 9.12 -29.06 28.59
C THR A 458 9.58 -27.65 28.88
N ALA A 459 8.67 -26.69 28.86
CA ALA A 459 8.98 -25.32 29.23
C ALA A 459 9.31 -25.24 30.74
N PRO A 460 10.33 -24.48 31.15
CA PRO A 460 10.67 -24.32 32.57
C PRO A 460 9.57 -23.62 33.36
N ASP A 461 9.28 -24.11 34.57
CA ASP A 461 8.24 -23.55 35.46
C ASP A 461 8.36 -22.04 35.73
N HIS A 462 9.58 -21.49 35.68
CA HIS A 462 9.82 -20.07 35.95
C HIS A 462 9.36 -19.13 34.81
N LEU A 463 8.99 -19.67 33.64
CA LEU A 463 8.37 -18.88 32.57
C LEU A 463 6.91 -18.54 32.86
N GLY A 464 6.27 -19.24 33.81
CA GLY A 464 4.92 -18.93 34.29
C GLY A 464 3.84 -18.94 33.20
N ILE A 465 3.97 -19.86 32.23
CA ILE A 465 3.10 -19.91 31.04
C ILE A 465 1.72 -20.46 31.40
N GLU A 466 0.69 -19.68 31.09
CA GLU A 466 -0.72 -20.04 31.20
C GLU A 466 -1.29 -20.50 29.85
N VAL A 467 -2.56 -20.91 29.84
CA VAL A 467 -3.28 -21.23 28.59
C VAL A 467 -3.46 -19.93 27.79
N ASN A 468 -3.42 -20.02 26.47
CA ASN A 468 -3.49 -18.90 25.53
C ASN A 468 -2.30 -17.93 25.54
N ASP A 469 -1.31 -18.11 26.41
CA ASP A 469 -0.08 -17.32 26.38
C ASP A 469 0.72 -17.54 25.10
N GLU A 470 1.38 -16.48 24.64
CA GLU A 470 2.36 -16.55 23.55
C GLU A 470 3.71 -17.08 24.06
N ILE A 471 4.22 -18.14 23.44
CA ILE A 471 5.59 -18.62 23.64
C ILE A 471 6.41 -18.34 22.38
N GLY A 472 7.45 -17.51 22.51
CA GLY A 472 8.50 -17.36 21.50
C GLY A 472 9.43 -18.56 21.52
N ILE A 473 9.78 -19.07 20.33
CA ILE A 473 10.67 -20.21 20.12
C ILE A 473 11.76 -19.81 19.13
N ILE A 474 13.03 -19.90 19.53
CA ILE A 474 14.17 -19.87 18.61
C ILE A 474 14.81 -21.25 18.58
N VAL A 475 15.06 -21.74 17.37
CA VAL A 475 15.81 -22.97 17.15
C VAL A 475 17.08 -22.65 16.39
N THR A 476 18.21 -23.11 16.91
CA THR A 476 19.50 -22.97 16.23
C THR A 476 20.07 -24.34 15.88
N ALA A 477 20.78 -24.40 14.76
CA ALA A 477 21.43 -25.61 14.27
C ALA A 477 22.88 -25.32 13.88
N SER A 478 23.75 -26.29 14.12
CA SER A 478 25.18 -26.20 13.91
C SER A 478 25.67 -27.16 12.84
N PHE A 479 26.76 -26.77 12.21
CA PHE A 479 27.64 -27.64 11.44
C PHE A 479 29.05 -27.42 12.02
N ASP A 480 29.88 -28.46 12.12
CA ASP A 480 31.25 -28.40 12.68
C ASP A 480 31.42 -27.85 14.11
N GLY A 481 30.32 -27.67 14.85
CA GLY A 481 30.32 -27.10 16.20
C GLY A 481 30.10 -25.58 16.22
N THR A 482 29.86 -24.95 15.07
CA THR A 482 29.45 -23.54 14.97
C THR A 482 28.00 -23.43 14.52
N THR A 483 27.24 -22.49 15.08
CA THR A 483 25.84 -22.25 14.71
C THR A 483 25.77 -21.71 13.28
N LYS A 484 25.06 -22.40 12.39
CA LYS A 484 24.97 -22.10 10.95
C LYS A 484 23.57 -21.78 10.45
N ALA A 485 22.54 -22.31 11.10
CA ALA A 485 21.15 -22.04 10.75
C ALA A 485 20.32 -21.68 11.99
N SER A 486 19.30 -20.86 11.81
CA SER A 486 18.31 -20.54 12.84
C SER A 486 16.95 -20.26 12.25
N ASP A 487 15.89 -20.54 13.01
CA ASP A 487 14.53 -20.10 12.70
C ASP A 487 13.79 -19.73 13.99
N ILE A 488 12.74 -18.94 13.83
CA ILE A 488 11.96 -18.35 14.92
C ILE A 488 10.47 -18.36 14.63
N GLY A 489 9.68 -18.49 15.68
CA GLY A 489 8.25 -18.18 15.64
C GLY A 489 7.63 -18.18 17.03
N PHE A 490 6.41 -17.68 17.10
CA PHE A 490 5.60 -17.69 18.31
C PHE A 490 4.50 -18.74 18.19
N VAL A 491 4.17 -19.43 19.27
CA VAL A 491 3.02 -20.35 19.31
C VAL A 491 2.19 -20.00 20.53
N HIS A 492 0.87 -19.96 20.37
CA HIS A 492 -0.02 -19.88 21.51
C HIS A 492 -0.13 -21.25 22.18
N THR A 493 -0.24 -21.25 23.50
CA THR A 493 -0.57 -22.47 24.23
C THR A 493 -2.05 -22.79 24.13
N ILE A 494 -2.35 -24.09 24.07
CA ILE A 494 -3.68 -24.66 24.17
C ILE A 494 -3.71 -25.68 25.30
N VAL A 495 -4.89 -26.18 25.64
CA VAL A 495 -5.05 -27.32 26.55
C VAL A 495 -5.44 -28.59 25.77
N ASP A 496 -5.10 -29.76 26.32
CA ASP A 496 -5.32 -31.09 25.71
C ASP A 496 -6.76 -31.60 25.88
N LYS A 497 -7.72 -30.69 25.82
CA LYS A 497 -9.17 -30.92 25.91
C LYS A 497 -9.93 -29.77 25.25
N PRO A 498 -11.24 -29.90 24.97
CA PRO A 498 -12.05 -28.78 24.54
C PRO A 498 -12.04 -27.66 25.58
N ASP A 499 -11.75 -26.43 25.16
CA ASP A 499 -11.67 -25.27 26.03
C ASP A 499 -11.95 -23.97 25.27
N ILE A 500 -12.35 -22.94 26.01
CA ILE A 500 -12.55 -21.58 25.49
C ILE A 500 -12.10 -20.56 26.52
N GLU A 501 -11.71 -19.39 26.04
CA GLU A 501 -11.47 -18.22 26.88
C GLU A 501 -12.20 -16.99 26.35
N ILE A 502 -12.50 -16.07 27.28
CA ILE A 502 -12.92 -14.71 26.94
C ILE A 502 -11.71 -13.80 27.07
N ILE A 503 -11.38 -13.09 25.98
CA ILE A 503 -10.22 -12.19 25.93
C ILE A 503 -10.68 -10.77 26.24
N ASP A 504 -10.24 -10.20 27.36
CA ASP A 504 -10.64 -8.86 27.80
C ASP A 504 -9.87 -7.74 27.10
N VAL A 505 -8.56 -7.92 26.94
CA VAL A 505 -7.64 -6.94 26.40
C VAL A 505 -6.70 -7.60 25.39
N VAL A 506 -6.51 -6.95 24.25
CA VAL A 506 -5.54 -7.34 23.23
C VAL A 506 -4.63 -6.16 22.95
N GLU A 507 -3.32 -6.33 23.13
CA GLU A 507 -2.31 -5.28 22.91
C GLU A 507 -2.62 -3.94 23.63
N GLY A 508 -3.24 -4.02 24.81
CA GLY A 508 -3.64 -2.85 25.61
C GLY A 508 -4.97 -2.20 25.21
N GLN A 509 -5.67 -2.73 24.20
CA GLN A 509 -7.01 -2.30 23.82
C GLN A 509 -8.09 -3.23 24.41
N THR A 510 -9.14 -2.66 24.99
CA THR A 510 -10.28 -3.44 25.49
C THR A 510 -11.04 -4.10 24.34
N ALA A 511 -11.00 -5.42 24.30
CA ALA A 511 -11.67 -6.25 23.30
C ALA A 511 -13.07 -6.69 23.77
N SER A 512 -13.20 -7.03 25.05
CA SER A 512 -14.46 -7.45 25.67
C SER A 512 -14.92 -6.46 26.73
N TYR A 513 -16.19 -6.08 26.70
CA TYR A 513 -16.81 -5.21 27.70
C TYR A 513 -18.33 -5.41 27.79
N ILE A 514 -18.87 -4.99 28.93
CA ILE A 514 -20.31 -4.83 29.13
C ILE A 514 -20.57 -3.35 29.40
N ALA A 515 -21.34 -2.70 28.53
CA ALA A 515 -21.63 -1.28 28.64
C ALA A 515 -22.98 -1.01 29.33
N ALA A 516 -23.07 0.14 30.01
CA ALA A 516 -24.24 0.53 30.77
C ALA A 516 -25.47 0.86 29.91
N ASN A 517 -25.25 1.15 28.62
CA ASN A 517 -26.31 1.26 27.61
C ASN A 517 -26.94 -0.11 27.24
N GLU A 518 -26.73 -1.13 28.07
CA GLU A 518 -27.29 -2.47 27.93
C GLU A 518 -26.79 -3.20 26.67
N THR A 519 -25.55 -2.91 26.24
CA THR A 519 -24.88 -3.65 25.16
C THR A 519 -23.65 -4.39 25.69
N GLY A 520 -23.46 -5.61 25.23
CA GLY A 520 -22.27 -6.40 25.52
C GLY A 520 -21.51 -6.71 24.24
N LYS A 521 -20.17 -6.70 24.33
CA LYS A 521 -19.26 -7.10 23.27
C LYS A 521 -18.20 -8.02 23.86
N ILE A 522 -18.05 -9.22 23.33
CA ILE A 522 -17.18 -10.26 23.89
C ILE A 522 -16.35 -10.91 22.78
N LEU A 523 -15.04 -10.96 22.97
CA LEU A 523 -14.09 -11.70 22.16
C LEU A 523 -13.88 -13.08 22.78
N ILE A 524 -14.22 -14.13 22.04
CA ILE A 524 -14.18 -15.52 22.48
C ILE A 524 -13.14 -16.24 21.64
N LYS A 525 -12.25 -17.00 22.28
CA LYS A 525 -11.21 -17.79 21.59
C LYS A 525 -11.33 -19.27 21.93
N ASN A 526 -11.09 -20.13 20.94
CA ASN A 526 -10.89 -21.55 21.17
C ASN A 526 -9.45 -21.83 21.63
N THR A 527 -9.30 -22.17 22.91
CA THR A 527 -8.02 -22.48 23.56
C THR A 527 -7.82 -23.98 23.76
N GLY A 528 -8.74 -24.81 23.26
CA GLY A 528 -8.63 -26.26 23.27
C GLY A 528 -8.00 -26.84 22.01
N ASP A 529 -8.02 -28.17 21.91
CA ASP A 529 -7.46 -28.95 20.81
C ASP A 529 -8.52 -29.61 19.91
N GLU A 530 -9.78 -29.21 20.06
CA GLU A 530 -10.89 -29.67 19.25
C GLU A 530 -11.66 -28.48 18.67
N VAL A 531 -12.29 -28.68 17.50
CA VAL A 531 -13.25 -27.72 16.95
C VAL A 531 -14.48 -27.65 17.87
N ILE A 532 -14.91 -26.44 18.19
CA ILE A 532 -16.03 -26.19 19.11
C ILE A 532 -17.16 -25.40 18.42
N THR A 533 -18.39 -25.56 18.91
CA THR A 533 -19.52 -24.71 18.52
C THR A 533 -20.08 -24.01 19.75
N LEU A 534 -20.20 -22.68 19.70
CA LEU A 534 -20.80 -21.87 20.76
C LEU A 534 -22.31 -22.17 20.88
N ASP A 535 -22.81 -22.44 22.09
CA ASP A 535 -24.23 -22.80 22.34
C ASP A 535 -25.01 -21.63 22.95
N LYS A 536 -24.61 -21.20 24.17
CA LYS A 536 -25.32 -20.17 24.93
C LYS A 536 -24.40 -19.24 25.66
N LEU A 537 -24.84 -17.99 25.80
CA LEU A 537 -24.23 -16.97 26.63
C LEU A 537 -25.19 -16.64 27.77
N TYR A 538 -24.72 -16.76 29.01
CA TYR A 538 -25.48 -16.47 30.21
C TYR A 538 -24.95 -15.20 30.88
N LEU A 539 -25.86 -14.32 31.27
CA LEU A 539 -25.58 -13.14 32.07
C LEU A 539 -26.14 -13.35 33.48
N ASN A 540 -25.29 -13.24 34.50
CA ASN A 540 -25.63 -13.42 35.92
C ASN A 540 -26.42 -14.72 36.19
N SER A 541 -26.13 -15.79 35.44
CA SER A 541 -26.82 -17.09 35.46
C SER A 541 -28.34 -17.08 35.20
N SER A 542 -28.96 -15.91 34.98
CA SER A 542 -30.42 -15.73 34.98
C SER A 542 -30.96 -15.38 33.60
N THR A 543 -30.16 -14.69 32.80
CA THR A 543 -30.50 -14.31 31.42
C THR A 543 -29.66 -15.16 30.48
N SER A 544 -30.29 -15.88 29.56
CA SER A 544 -29.60 -16.71 28.56
C SER A 544 -29.88 -16.18 27.16
N LEU A 545 -28.83 -15.98 26.39
CA LEU A 545 -28.85 -15.58 24.99
C LEU A 545 -28.38 -16.75 24.14
N SER A 546 -29.08 -17.00 23.03
CA SER A 546 -28.64 -17.97 22.01
C SER A 546 -27.70 -17.30 21.01
N PHE A 547 -26.56 -17.92 20.74
CA PHE A 547 -25.65 -17.45 19.68
C PHE A 547 -26.28 -17.45 18.27
N ILE A 548 -27.38 -18.20 18.06
CA ILE A 548 -28.04 -18.31 16.76
C ILE A 548 -28.99 -17.12 16.49
N SER A 549 -29.64 -16.58 17.51
CA SER A 549 -30.72 -15.60 17.34
C SER A 549 -30.52 -14.27 18.07
N ASP A 550 -29.77 -14.28 19.17
CA ASP A 550 -29.73 -13.15 20.11
C ASP A 550 -28.39 -12.40 20.07
N VAL A 551 -27.43 -12.94 19.30
CA VAL A 551 -26.04 -12.46 19.20
C VAL A 551 -25.72 -12.16 17.74
N ILE A 552 -24.93 -11.11 17.52
CA ILE A 552 -24.40 -10.71 16.21
C ILE A 552 -22.91 -11.03 16.20
N PHE A 553 -22.45 -11.76 15.20
CA PHE A 553 -21.02 -11.98 14.96
C PHE A 553 -20.47 -10.81 14.14
N GLU A 554 -19.62 -10.01 14.76
CA GLU A 554 -18.87 -8.94 14.10
C GLU A 554 -17.61 -9.49 13.40
N TYR A 555 -17.07 -10.58 13.94
CA TYR A 555 -15.98 -11.35 13.35
C TYR A 555 -16.12 -12.84 13.70
N GLY A 556 -15.61 -13.70 12.82
CA GLY A 556 -15.63 -15.15 12.99
C GLY A 556 -17.03 -15.72 12.83
N ASP A 557 -17.22 -16.97 13.26
CA ASP A 557 -18.52 -17.61 13.26
C ASP A 557 -18.77 -18.44 14.53
N ILE A 558 -19.92 -19.11 14.58
CA ILE A 558 -20.36 -19.89 15.74
C ILE A 558 -19.49 -21.14 15.99
N ASN A 559 -18.81 -21.64 14.96
CA ASN A 559 -17.87 -22.75 15.04
C ASN A 559 -16.47 -22.16 15.03
N LEU A 560 -15.67 -22.54 16.02
CA LEU A 560 -14.29 -22.08 16.14
C LEU A 560 -13.38 -23.29 15.97
N ASP A 561 -12.54 -23.28 14.94
CA ASP A 561 -11.38 -24.17 14.87
C ASP A 561 -10.36 -23.81 15.96
N ILE A 562 -9.32 -24.61 16.11
CA ILE A 562 -8.27 -24.42 17.12
C ILE A 562 -7.65 -23.02 16.91
N GLN A 563 -7.58 -22.25 18.00
CA GLN A 563 -7.08 -20.86 18.03
C GLN A 563 -7.91 -19.82 17.27
N GLU A 564 -9.04 -20.18 16.66
CA GLU A 564 -9.93 -19.20 16.06
C GLU A 564 -10.68 -18.39 17.12
N CYS A 565 -11.10 -17.20 16.72
CA CYS A 565 -11.79 -16.24 17.56
C CYS A 565 -13.13 -15.81 16.95
N ALA A 566 -14.12 -15.56 17.80
CA ALA A 566 -15.35 -14.87 17.45
C ALA A 566 -15.49 -13.59 18.27
N LEU A 567 -15.75 -12.48 17.58
CA LEU A 567 -16.15 -11.23 18.22
C LEU A 567 -17.66 -11.11 18.12
N VAL A 568 -18.32 -11.10 19.27
CA VAL A 568 -19.78 -11.08 19.34
C VAL A 568 -20.30 -9.84 20.03
N SER A 569 -21.42 -9.32 19.55
CA SER A 569 -22.18 -8.27 20.22
C SER A 569 -23.64 -8.66 20.44
N PHE A 570 -24.21 -8.17 21.54
CA PHE A 570 -25.57 -8.51 21.95
C PHE A 570 -26.21 -7.42 22.81
N ASN A 571 -27.54 -7.43 22.84
CA ASN A 571 -28.31 -6.56 23.73
C ASN A 571 -28.66 -7.29 25.03
N ILE A 572 -28.50 -6.59 26.14
CA ILE A 572 -28.81 -7.07 27.47
C ILE A 572 -30.26 -6.69 27.76
N THR A 573 -31.12 -7.70 27.91
CA THR A 573 -32.53 -7.48 28.22
C THR A 573 -32.88 -8.16 29.53
N GLY A 574 -33.59 -7.47 30.42
CA GLY A 574 -34.09 -8.03 31.68
C GLY A 574 -33.62 -7.33 32.94
N PHE A 575 -32.51 -6.58 32.90
CA PHE A 575 -32.03 -5.75 34.00
C PHE A 575 -31.29 -4.52 33.47
N LYS A 576 -31.35 -3.43 34.23
CA LYS A 576 -30.59 -2.20 33.95
C LYS A 576 -29.20 -2.30 34.55
N LEU A 577 -28.24 -1.66 33.89
CA LEU A 577 -26.84 -1.64 34.29
C LEU A 577 -26.37 -0.22 34.60
N ASN A 578 -25.53 -0.10 35.64
CA ASN A 578 -24.86 1.13 36.06
C ASN A 578 -23.38 0.82 36.33
N SER A 579 -22.52 1.84 36.42
CA SER A 579 -21.06 1.73 36.58
C SER A 579 -20.57 0.81 37.71
N SER A 580 -21.30 0.66 38.81
CA SER A 580 -20.95 -0.17 39.97
C SER A 580 -21.38 -1.63 39.82
N ASN A 581 -22.13 -1.95 38.76
CA ASN A 581 -22.57 -3.31 38.53
C ASN A 581 -21.42 -4.16 37.99
N ILE A 582 -21.39 -5.42 38.45
CA ILE A 582 -20.55 -6.47 37.91
C ILE A 582 -21.49 -7.46 37.22
N VAL A 583 -21.18 -7.79 35.97
CA VAL A 583 -21.94 -8.75 35.17
C VAL A 583 -21.08 -9.98 34.95
N ASN A 584 -21.56 -11.10 35.48
CA ASN A 584 -20.97 -12.41 35.25
C ASN A 584 -21.40 -12.93 33.88
N VAL A 585 -20.46 -13.14 32.97
CA VAL A 585 -20.68 -13.67 31.62
C VAL A 585 -20.16 -15.10 31.58
N ASN A 586 -21.06 -16.06 31.37
CA ASN A 586 -20.72 -17.47 31.22
C ASN A 586 -21.10 -17.98 29.83
N ILE A 587 -20.13 -18.54 29.11
CA ILE A 587 -20.32 -19.08 27.76
C ILE A 587 -20.26 -20.60 27.83
N THR A 588 -21.19 -21.27 27.16
CA THR A 588 -21.21 -22.73 27.01
C THR A 588 -21.12 -23.13 25.55
N THR A 589 -20.53 -24.29 25.29
CA THR A 589 -20.37 -24.86 23.95
C THR A 589 -21.20 -26.14 23.78
N ASN A 590 -21.14 -26.74 22.60
CA ASN A 590 -21.65 -28.09 22.32
C ASN A 590 -20.80 -29.22 22.94
N THR A 591 -19.63 -28.89 23.52
CA THR A 591 -18.75 -29.82 24.25
C THR A 591 -18.87 -29.58 25.76
N SER A 592 -17.90 -30.04 26.54
CA SER A 592 -17.80 -29.71 27.98
C SER A 592 -17.16 -28.34 28.25
N ALA A 593 -16.64 -27.66 27.22
CA ALA A 593 -15.99 -26.37 27.37
C ALA A 593 -16.99 -25.29 27.79
N GLN A 594 -16.64 -24.56 28.85
CA GLN A 594 -17.36 -23.39 29.32
C GLN A 594 -16.37 -22.42 29.97
N TYR A 595 -16.62 -21.13 29.83
CA TYR A 595 -15.78 -20.10 30.44
C TYR A 595 -16.63 -19.03 31.09
N ASN A 596 -16.17 -18.54 32.24
CA ASN A 596 -16.88 -17.56 33.03
C ASN A 596 -15.97 -16.40 33.42
N MET A 597 -16.41 -15.17 33.14
CA MET A 597 -15.68 -13.95 33.44
C MET A 597 -16.61 -12.87 34.01
N ASP A 598 -16.12 -12.11 34.99
CA ASP A 598 -16.82 -10.97 35.58
C ASP A 598 -16.39 -9.67 34.89
N PHE A 599 -17.37 -8.89 34.43
CA PHE A 599 -17.14 -7.57 33.83
C PHE A 599 -17.70 -6.46 34.70
N SER A 600 -16.86 -5.51 35.08
CA SER A 600 -17.32 -4.21 35.57
C SER A 600 -18.01 -3.46 34.43
N VAL A 601 -19.19 -2.91 34.70
CA VAL A 601 -19.94 -2.20 33.67
C VAL A 601 -19.22 -0.92 33.26
N PHE A 602 -19.00 -0.78 31.95
CA PHE A 602 -18.38 0.38 31.34
C PHE A 602 -19.40 1.50 31.12
N VAL A 603 -19.06 2.70 31.58
CA VAL A 603 -19.72 3.96 31.26
C VAL A 603 -18.65 4.89 30.71
N ASP A 604 -18.88 5.46 29.53
CA ASP A 604 -17.98 6.50 29.01
C ASP A 604 -18.23 7.81 29.77
N SER A 605 -17.40 8.08 30.78
CA SER A 605 -17.48 9.29 31.59
C SER A 605 -17.20 10.57 30.80
N THR A 606 -16.61 10.49 29.61
CA THR A 606 -16.49 11.68 28.75
C THR A 606 -17.87 12.09 28.24
N LEU A 607 -18.73 11.11 27.95
CA LEU A 607 -20.06 11.35 27.40
C LEU A 607 -21.11 11.51 28.51
N TYR A 608 -21.04 10.68 29.53
CA TYR A 608 -22.05 10.50 30.57
C TYR A 608 -21.40 10.48 31.95
N ASP A 609 -21.42 11.61 32.65
CA ASP A 609 -20.84 11.73 33.97
C ASP A 609 -21.70 12.60 34.89
N ILE A 610 -21.87 12.13 36.12
CA ILE A 610 -22.58 12.88 37.16
C ILE A 610 -21.69 13.06 38.37
N ASN A 611 -21.85 14.20 39.01
CA ASN A 611 -21.20 14.51 40.27
C ASN A 611 -22.23 15.10 41.24
N ILE A 612 -22.30 14.56 42.45
CA ILE A 612 -23.09 15.11 43.54
C ILE A 612 -22.24 16.20 44.19
N ASP A 613 -22.65 17.46 44.04
CA ASP A 613 -21.89 18.60 44.53
C ASP A 613 -21.86 18.62 46.07
N ASP A 614 -20.69 18.32 46.64
CA ASP A 614 -20.40 18.38 48.09
C ASP A 614 -20.84 19.69 48.75
N THR A 615 -20.76 20.81 48.04
CA THR A 615 -21.08 22.13 48.60
C THR A 615 -22.54 22.52 48.45
N GLY A 616 -23.20 21.98 47.43
CA GLY A 616 -24.60 22.21 47.11
C GLY A 616 -25.55 21.21 47.77
N THR A 617 -25.04 20.04 48.13
CA THR A 617 -25.77 18.98 48.83
C THR A 617 -25.70 19.25 50.34
N THR A 618 -26.87 19.30 51.00
CA THR A 618 -26.97 19.61 52.43
C THR A 618 -28.10 18.83 53.09
N ALA A 619 -27.94 18.45 54.35
CA ALA A 619 -29.01 17.86 55.16
C ALA A 619 -29.21 18.60 56.49
N SER A 620 -30.45 18.93 56.84
CA SER A 620 -30.80 19.54 58.14
C SER A 620 -31.92 18.77 58.83
N ASN A 621 -31.73 18.43 60.11
CA ASN A 621 -32.68 17.64 60.93
C ASN A 621 -34.08 18.28 61.05
N LEU A 622 -34.17 19.61 60.96
CA LEU A 622 -35.42 20.38 61.02
C LEU A 622 -35.78 21.01 59.67
N GLY A 623 -34.99 20.74 58.63
CA GLY A 623 -35.08 21.35 57.31
C GLY A 623 -35.35 20.33 56.21
N ASN A 624 -34.63 20.51 55.11
CA ASN A 624 -34.70 19.63 53.94
C ASN A 624 -33.34 18.94 53.75
N VAL A 625 -33.38 17.80 53.08
CA VAL A 625 -32.22 17.26 52.35
C VAL A 625 -32.28 17.86 50.95
N VAL A 626 -31.25 18.62 50.59
CA VAL A 626 -31.05 19.18 49.26
C VAL A 626 -29.94 18.38 48.60
N ILE A 627 -30.19 17.83 47.42
CA ILE A 627 -29.21 17.07 46.63
C ILE A 627 -28.98 17.86 45.34
N LYS A 628 -27.74 18.33 45.12
CA LYS A 628 -27.35 18.99 43.89
C LYS A 628 -26.53 18.03 43.05
N ILE A 629 -26.95 17.80 41.81
CA ILE A 629 -26.27 16.92 40.86
C ILE A 629 -25.85 17.78 39.67
N ASP A 630 -24.56 17.75 39.37
CA ASP A 630 -23.95 18.38 38.21
C ASP A 630 -23.74 17.31 37.11
N ASN A 631 -23.99 17.68 35.85
CA ASN A 631 -23.64 16.86 34.69
C ASN A 631 -22.28 17.32 34.16
N GLU A 632 -21.26 16.51 34.37
CA GLU A 632 -19.88 16.78 33.94
C GLU A 632 -19.59 16.20 32.55
N GLY A 633 -20.49 15.38 32.01
CA GLY A 633 -20.40 14.81 30.67
C GLY A 633 -20.80 15.75 29.53
N LEU A 634 -20.49 15.33 28.29
CA LEU A 634 -20.80 16.08 27.07
C LEU A 634 -22.26 15.97 26.60
N PHE A 635 -22.99 14.95 27.07
CA PHE A 635 -24.39 14.72 26.69
C PHE A 635 -25.36 14.90 27.85
N ASN A 636 -26.63 15.11 27.50
CA ASN A 636 -27.69 15.23 28.50
C ASN A 636 -27.87 13.89 29.23
N LEU A 637 -28.13 13.98 30.53
CA LEU A 637 -28.34 12.82 31.41
C LEU A 637 -29.75 12.83 31.96
N THR A 638 -30.35 11.65 32.14
CA THR A 638 -31.65 11.53 32.78
C THR A 638 -31.51 10.80 34.11
N VAL A 639 -31.80 11.46 35.21
CA VAL A 639 -31.83 10.81 36.53
C VAL A 639 -32.91 9.71 36.51
N ASP A 640 -32.49 8.48 36.81
CA ASP A 640 -33.35 7.29 36.83
C ASP A 640 -33.76 6.92 38.25
N SER A 641 -32.84 7.02 39.22
CA SER A 641 -33.12 6.71 40.61
C SER A 641 -32.21 7.45 41.59
N VAL A 642 -32.73 7.69 42.80
CA VAL A 642 -32.00 8.25 43.93
C VAL A 642 -32.23 7.34 45.13
N TYR A 643 -31.16 6.92 45.79
CA TYR A 643 -31.18 6.12 47.00
C TYR A 643 -30.59 6.92 48.16
N ILE A 644 -31.17 6.79 49.34
CA ILE A 644 -30.60 7.32 50.58
C ILE A 644 -30.55 6.17 51.60
N ASN A 645 -29.36 5.88 52.15
CA ASN A 645 -29.12 4.74 53.04
C ASN A 645 -29.70 3.43 52.46
N ASN A 646 -29.38 3.16 51.19
CA ASN A 646 -29.88 2.02 50.40
C ASN A 646 -31.40 1.95 50.18
N THR A 647 -32.15 3.02 50.49
CA THR A 647 -33.60 3.06 50.29
C THR A 647 -33.95 3.94 49.09
N LEU A 648 -34.71 3.38 48.13
CA LEU A 648 -35.14 4.09 46.93
C LEU A 648 -36.10 5.24 47.28
N ILE A 649 -35.73 6.45 46.87
CA ILE A 649 -36.57 7.64 46.94
C ILE A 649 -37.30 7.81 45.61
N SER A 650 -38.63 7.88 45.65
CA SER A 650 -39.43 7.99 44.42
C SER A 650 -39.19 9.34 43.74
N LEU A 651 -38.71 9.33 42.50
CA LEU A 651 -38.54 10.55 41.69
C LEU A 651 -39.83 11.37 41.54
N SER A 652 -41.00 10.72 41.56
CA SER A 652 -42.30 11.41 41.51
C SER A 652 -42.55 12.33 42.71
N SER A 653 -41.86 12.10 43.82
CA SER A 653 -41.88 12.95 45.00
C SER A 653 -40.88 14.12 44.94
N LEU A 654 -40.00 14.16 43.92
CA LEU A 654 -38.87 15.08 43.82
C LEU A 654 -39.01 16.17 42.73
N GLY A 655 -39.97 16.07 41.80
CA GLY A 655 -40.17 17.09 40.75
C GLY A 655 -40.75 16.56 39.44
N THR A 656 -40.75 17.36 38.36
CA THR A 656 -41.26 17.00 37.02
C THR A 656 -40.22 16.99 35.89
N VAL A 657 -39.00 17.47 36.16
CA VAL A 657 -37.87 17.46 35.19
C VAL A 657 -36.76 16.62 35.81
N TYR A 658 -36.24 15.67 35.04
CA TYR A 658 -35.19 14.73 35.48
C TYR A 658 -34.00 14.73 34.51
N GLU A 659 -34.02 15.59 33.51
CA GLU A 659 -32.96 15.72 32.51
C GLU A 659 -32.01 16.85 32.92
N ILE A 660 -30.71 16.54 32.93
CA ILE A 660 -29.63 17.47 33.23
C ILE A 660 -28.87 17.71 31.93
N GLY A 661 -29.00 18.90 31.35
CA GLY A 661 -28.24 19.24 30.14
C GLY A 661 -26.74 19.28 30.40
N ALA A 662 -25.91 19.02 29.39
CA ALA A 662 -24.45 19.07 29.52
C ALA A 662 -23.95 20.37 30.17
N GLY A 663 -23.12 20.25 31.21
CA GLY A 663 -22.60 21.38 32.01
C GLY A 663 -23.63 22.11 32.88
N ASN A 664 -24.87 21.62 32.95
CA ASN A 664 -25.89 22.13 33.86
C ASN A 664 -26.00 21.26 35.12
N SER A 665 -26.90 21.67 36.00
CA SER A 665 -27.19 20.96 37.25
C SER A 665 -28.66 20.93 37.57
N ILE A 666 -29.04 19.99 38.43
CA ILE A 666 -30.39 19.86 38.97
C ILE A 666 -30.34 19.78 40.50
N LEU A 667 -31.41 20.27 41.12
CA LEU A 667 -31.59 20.28 42.57
C LEU A 667 -32.83 19.47 42.93
N PHE A 668 -32.65 18.45 43.76
CA PHE A 668 -33.75 17.76 44.43
C PHE A 668 -33.86 18.24 45.87
N THR A 669 -35.09 18.43 46.36
CA THR A 669 -35.35 18.87 47.73
C THR A 669 -36.38 17.95 48.37
N ILE A 670 -36.00 17.34 49.48
CA ILE A 670 -36.81 16.40 50.25
C ILE A 670 -36.97 16.97 51.65
N SER A 671 -38.19 17.13 52.17
CA SER A 671 -38.34 17.52 53.57
C SER A 671 -37.87 16.39 54.49
N MET A 672 -37.16 16.72 55.57
CA MET A 672 -36.64 15.70 56.50
C MET A 672 -37.78 14.86 57.07
N THR A 673 -38.93 15.46 57.38
CA THR A 673 -40.14 14.73 57.82
C THR A 673 -40.61 13.68 56.81
N ASN A 674 -40.54 13.96 55.50
CA ASN A 674 -40.92 12.97 54.48
C ASN A 674 -39.87 11.87 54.37
N LEU A 675 -38.59 12.21 54.53
CA LEU A 675 -37.50 11.26 54.52
C LEU A 675 -37.57 10.32 55.73
N GLU A 676 -37.90 10.83 56.91
CA GLU A 676 -38.07 10.04 58.14
C GLU A 676 -39.24 9.04 58.07
N ILE A 677 -40.28 9.35 57.30
CA ILE A 677 -41.38 8.40 57.03
C ILE A 677 -40.86 7.17 56.27
N ILE A 678 -39.81 7.35 55.45
CA ILE A 678 -39.23 6.32 54.59
C ILE A 678 -38.10 5.58 55.32
N LEU A 679 -37.19 6.31 55.97
CA LEU A 679 -35.97 5.77 56.59
C LEU A 679 -36.12 5.43 58.09
N GLY A 680 -37.10 6.01 58.78
CA GLY A 680 -37.14 6.07 60.24
C GLY A 680 -36.57 7.39 60.79
N PRO A 681 -36.49 7.56 62.13
CA PRO A 681 -35.94 8.78 62.74
C PRO A 681 -34.52 9.07 62.26
N VAL A 682 -34.24 10.33 61.94
CA VAL A 682 -32.91 10.80 61.52
C VAL A 682 -32.45 11.90 62.49
N ASP A 683 -31.36 11.65 63.21
CA ASP A 683 -30.83 12.55 64.22
C ASP A 683 -29.70 13.45 63.67
N VAL A 684 -29.33 14.48 64.44
CA VAL A 684 -28.13 15.29 64.15
C VAL A 684 -26.90 14.39 64.23
N ASP A 685 -25.93 14.63 63.35
CA ASP A 685 -24.70 13.86 63.17
C ASP A 685 -24.89 12.47 62.51
N ASP A 686 -26.11 12.10 62.10
CA ASP A 686 -26.31 10.93 61.23
C ASP A 686 -25.70 11.18 59.84
N ILE A 687 -25.20 10.11 59.21
CA ILE A 687 -24.68 10.14 57.84
C ILE A 687 -25.74 9.59 56.89
N LEU A 688 -26.09 10.39 55.89
CA LEU A 688 -26.94 10.01 54.77
C LEU A 688 -26.06 9.63 53.58
N ASN A 689 -26.00 8.33 53.26
CA ASN A 689 -25.36 7.84 52.05
C ASN A 689 -26.32 8.00 50.87
N ILE A 690 -26.05 8.96 49.99
CA ILE A 690 -26.85 9.32 48.84
C ILE A 690 -26.21 8.69 47.60
N LEU A 691 -26.97 7.90 46.85
CA LEU A 691 -26.56 7.34 45.55
C LEU A 691 -27.52 7.81 44.48
N VAL A 692 -27.02 8.45 43.44
CA VAL A 692 -27.79 8.89 42.28
C VAL A 692 -27.40 8.06 41.07
N ARG A 693 -28.38 7.60 40.29
CA ARG A 693 -28.18 6.86 39.04
C ARG A 693 -28.93 7.50 37.89
N THR A 694 -28.33 7.45 36.71
CA THR A 694 -28.92 7.93 35.47
C THR A 694 -29.40 6.77 34.58
N LYS A 695 -30.20 7.08 33.56
CA LYS A 695 -30.65 6.08 32.57
C LYS A 695 -29.50 5.61 31.68
N GLU A 696 -28.52 6.46 31.51
CA GLU A 696 -27.29 6.22 30.76
C GLU A 696 -26.29 5.39 31.58
N GLY A 697 -26.60 5.15 32.86
CA GLY A 697 -25.90 4.27 33.78
C GLY A 697 -24.70 4.88 34.51
N ALA A 698 -24.45 6.18 34.32
CA ALA A 698 -23.59 6.96 35.21
C ALA A 698 -24.23 7.03 36.60
N GLU A 699 -23.38 6.96 37.63
CA GLU A 699 -23.81 7.06 39.02
C GLU A 699 -22.74 7.73 39.88
N ASP A 700 -23.16 8.30 41.00
CA ASP A 700 -22.26 8.88 41.98
C ASP A 700 -22.82 8.74 43.38
N MET A 701 -21.92 8.73 44.37
CA MET A 701 -22.22 8.48 45.77
C MET A 701 -21.64 9.58 46.66
N HIS A 702 -22.47 10.14 47.53
CA HIS A 702 -22.10 11.18 48.48
C HIS A 702 -22.54 10.84 49.90
N ASP A 703 -21.70 11.11 50.88
CA ASP A 703 -22.04 10.98 52.30
C ASP A 703 -22.31 12.38 52.89
N GLU A 704 -23.55 12.64 53.29
CA GLU A 704 -23.96 13.93 53.85
C GLU A 704 -24.25 13.82 55.35
N ILE A 705 -23.64 14.69 56.17
CA ILE A 705 -23.87 14.72 57.62
C ILE A 705 -25.07 15.61 57.94
N VAL A 706 -26.01 15.10 58.72
CA VAL A 706 -27.21 15.84 59.13
C VAL A 706 -26.83 16.93 60.13
N ALA A 707 -26.97 18.19 59.71
CA ALA A 707 -26.75 19.36 60.55
C ALA A 707 -27.98 19.72 61.41
N SER A 708 -27.71 20.46 62.49
CA SER A 708 -28.70 20.97 63.45
C SER A 708 -29.62 22.08 62.94
#